data_AF-A0A6V6Z6B0-F1
#
_entry.id   AF-A0A6V6Z6B0-F1
#
_cell.length_a   1.000
_cell.length_b   1.000
_cell.length_c   1.000
_cell.angle_alpha   90.00
_cell.angle_beta   90.00
_cell.angle_gamma   90.00
#
_symmetry.space_group_name_H-M   'P 1'
#
loop_
_entity.id
_entity.type
_entity.pdbx_description
1 polymer ?
#
loop_
_entity_poly.entity_id
_entity_poly.type
_entity_poly.pdbx_seq_one_letter_code
_entity_poly.pdbx_strand_id
1 'polypeptide(L)'
;MKFEFLGHGLFDEHDTTVGNYLHKSFKDKNFDTFQCFVAFTTLSGLSVFIDELEKVKTRYKKIEFYLGIDDKGTSREALLELLNKNIETYIYYNPTKRTRAIYHPKLYMFRGAKANRVILGSSNLTRPGLFNNIEASLAMDFVTGNFQGTKLLKQIEDYFASFFGKNNQNLRKLDAELIKYLTDRELILPEKRIYKDEEEKEKTNVTDDQGNDLFTAIEASSVDLEELDTVDSETEIKDYQPRYIALTEHYFAMWPEIFQKFKEFKSKYNTVIVPRDFENPTLYGWYVKQKALYREERIPEEHLEKLIEVDFFFGDGHKIRFDKIWEGYYEDLKQYFQENGHSDIPRRKDRNDALYKVSNFVAMQRHFKKKGDQRMTEYRIKKLEEINFSWEVGPRNAGLTIKHDDQWLDNLAKYSEFKRKYDREPKQKRNSEEYKLGKWRNDQAVYRKQGVLSPDRIELLDAEGIIWDLDEYDFNIKIEKLLKYKEAFGNFNVPLSYTIDGISLGQFVYTLKKRGTKPENKKKLEKIGMTDVILRSEAQETSNKRSHITIDWRQNFEQLKKLKENGININEIDKYNKEHPKIGNWIFNQQKRYRDSKLSEEQDKLLEELGLRMSKEDTKEARWNIFYELITEYKAVYGDCRVTKTFDKELHTWVGLQRRGFKRNILTQERIIKLNALQFDWTVETTAKKKNAL
;
A
#
# COMPACT_ATOMS: atom_id res chain seq x y z
N MET A 1 13.36 -4.41 -10.19
CA MET A 1 13.31 -4.76 -8.77
C MET A 1 11.95 -5.40 -8.49
N LYS A 2 11.94 -6.59 -7.90
CA LYS A 2 10.76 -7.33 -7.44
C LYS A 2 10.76 -7.26 -5.91
N PHE A 3 9.57 -7.08 -5.33
CA PHE A 3 9.35 -7.07 -3.88
C PHE A 3 8.47 -8.25 -3.52
N GLU A 4 8.76 -8.88 -2.38
CA GLU A 4 8.01 -10.04 -1.90
C GLU A 4 7.96 -10.02 -0.39
N PHE A 5 6.75 -10.12 0.17
CA PHE A 5 6.54 -10.20 1.60
C PHE A 5 6.78 -11.64 2.06
N LEU A 6 7.62 -11.80 3.08
CA LEU A 6 7.96 -13.06 3.71
C LEU A 6 7.35 -13.07 5.11
N GLY A 7 6.19 -13.71 5.23
CA GLY A 7 5.55 -13.99 6.52
C GLY A 7 5.75 -15.45 6.89
N HIS A 8 5.80 -15.75 8.19
CA HIS A 8 5.62 -17.10 8.73
C HIS A 8 5.12 -17.03 10.17
N GLY A 9 4.66 -18.15 10.73
CA GLY A 9 4.16 -18.26 12.11
C GLY A 9 2.67 -17.99 12.37
N LEU A 10 1.92 -17.38 11.42
CA LEU A 10 0.46 -17.16 11.55
C LEU A 10 -0.39 -18.23 10.86
N PHE A 11 0.17 -18.88 9.85
CA PHE A 11 -0.47 -19.93 9.06
C PHE A 11 0.60 -20.99 8.73
N ASP A 12 0.19 -22.24 8.45
CA ASP A 12 1.11 -23.33 8.04
C ASP A 12 1.72 -23.03 6.64
N GLU A 13 2.68 -22.11 6.58
CA GLU A 13 3.32 -21.61 5.36
C GLU A 13 4.65 -22.33 5.10
N HIS A 14 4.72 -23.19 4.08
CA HIS A 14 5.93 -23.97 3.79
C HIS A 14 6.80 -23.46 2.62
N ASP A 15 6.57 -22.26 2.06
CA ASP A 15 7.37 -21.80 0.90
C ASP A 15 7.89 -20.35 0.93
N THR A 16 7.36 -19.52 1.84
CA THR A 16 7.59 -18.05 1.91
C THR A 16 8.44 -17.61 3.11
N THR A 17 8.98 -18.54 3.89
CA THR A 17 9.80 -18.22 5.07
C THR A 17 11.16 -17.62 4.69
N VAL A 18 11.76 -16.84 5.60
CA VAL A 18 13.13 -16.31 5.39
C VAL A 18 14.13 -17.46 5.22
N GLY A 19 14.01 -18.52 6.02
CA GLY A 19 14.86 -19.70 5.89
C GLY A 19 14.81 -20.32 4.49
N ASN A 20 13.61 -20.46 3.91
CA ASN A 20 13.44 -20.96 2.54
C ASN A 20 14.05 -20.02 1.49
N TYR A 21 13.98 -18.71 1.70
CA TYR A 21 14.60 -17.73 0.80
C TYR A 21 16.13 -17.77 0.87
N LEU A 22 16.70 -17.93 2.07
CA LEU A 22 18.14 -18.12 2.24
C LEU A 22 18.60 -19.37 1.51
N HIS A 23 17.92 -20.50 1.68
CA HIS A 23 18.20 -21.75 0.98
C HIS A 23 18.17 -21.60 -0.55
N LYS A 24 17.08 -21.00 -1.08
CA LYS A 24 16.92 -20.73 -2.51
C LYS A 24 18.06 -19.83 -3.02
N SER A 25 18.48 -18.84 -2.23
CA SER A 25 19.57 -17.92 -2.58
C SER A 25 20.94 -18.59 -2.59
N PHE A 26 21.28 -19.41 -1.60
CA PHE A 26 22.55 -20.15 -1.60
C PHE A 26 22.66 -21.15 -2.75
N LYS A 27 21.55 -21.57 -3.37
CA LYS A 27 21.55 -22.45 -4.56
C LYS A 27 21.62 -21.68 -5.87
N ASP A 28 21.23 -20.41 -5.89
CA ASP A 28 21.26 -19.58 -7.08
C ASP A 28 22.72 -19.33 -7.54
N LYS A 29 22.98 -19.47 -8.83
CA LYS A 29 24.30 -19.23 -9.46
C LYS A 29 24.56 -17.78 -9.80
N ASN A 30 23.56 -16.91 -9.65
CA ASN A 30 23.69 -15.48 -9.94
C ASN A 30 24.32 -14.68 -8.79
N PHE A 31 24.45 -15.29 -7.60
CA PHE A 31 25.11 -14.69 -6.44
C PHE A 31 26.51 -15.25 -6.25
N ASP A 32 27.43 -14.39 -5.86
CA ASP A 32 28.82 -14.70 -5.54
C ASP A 32 29.28 -14.10 -4.20
N THR A 33 28.40 -13.37 -3.51
CA THR A 33 28.71 -12.69 -2.25
C THR A 33 27.53 -12.80 -1.31
N PHE A 34 27.77 -13.18 -0.07
CA PHE A 34 26.77 -13.17 1.02
C PHE A 34 27.28 -12.36 2.20
N GLN A 35 26.45 -11.46 2.72
CA GLN A 35 26.74 -10.68 3.91
C GLN A 35 25.47 -10.58 4.76
N CYS A 36 25.56 -10.84 6.06
CA CYS A 36 24.41 -10.73 6.96
C CYS A 36 24.73 -9.94 8.23
N PHE A 37 23.73 -9.20 8.71
CA PHE A 37 23.75 -8.43 9.95
C PHE A 37 22.58 -8.91 10.79
N VAL A 38 22.85 -9.69 11.84
CA VAL A 38 21.81 -10.36 12.61
C VAL A 38 22.08 -10.24 14.10
N ALA A 39 21.02 -9.92 14.86
CA ALA A 39 21.10 -9.76 16.30
C ALA A 39 21.42 -11.07 17.01
N PHE A 40 20.65 -12.13 16.71
CA PHE A 40 20.68 -13.41 17.41
C PHE A 40 20.89 -14.55 16.42
N THR A 41 21.78 -15.48 16.78
CA THR A 41 22.13 -16.65 15.98
C THR A 41 22.27 -17.89 16.85
N THR A 42 21.50 -18.94 16.54
CA THR A 42 21.62 -20.24 17.22
C THR A 42 22.17 -21.30 16.28
N LEU A 43 22.77 -22.36 16.82
CA LEU A 43 23.25 -23.51 16.07
C LEU A 43 22.09 -24.18 15.34
N SER A 44 20.94 -24.35 15.98
CA SER A 44 19.73 -24.90 15.33
C SER A 44 19.24 -24.08 14.14
N GLY A 45 19.48 -22.76 14.14
CA GLY A 45 19.18 -21.90 13.00
C GLY A 45 20.24 -22.01 11.92
N LEU A 46 21.52 -21.96 12.31
CA LEU A 46 22.67 -22.04 11.41
C LEU A 46 22.78 -23.38 10.68
N SER A 47 22.51 -24.49 11.37
CA SER A 47 22.64 -25.86 10.84
C SER A 47 21.74 -26.11 9.63
N VAL A 48 20.69 -25.32 9.46
CA VAL A 48 19.76 -25.41 8.33
C VAL A 48 20.44 -25.10 6.98
N PHE A 49 21.50 -24.29 6.96
CA PHE A 49 22.19 -23.88 5.74
C PHE A 49 23.72 -23.92 5.84
N ILE A 50 24.28 -24.57 6.87
CA ILE A 50 25.74 -24.67 7.04
C ILE A 50 26.40 -25.47 5.92
N ASP A 51 25.74 -26.54 5.45
CA ASP A 51 26.20 -27.35 4.33
C ASP A 51 26.14 -26.58 3.01
N GLU A 52 25.08 -25.79 2.81
CA GLU A 52 24.98 -24.86 1.69
C GLU A 52 26.10 -23.83 1.72
N LEU A 53 26.40 -23.24 2.88
CA LEU A 53 27.49 -22.29 3.05
C LEU A 53 28.81 -22.90 2.61
N GLU A 54 29.14 -24.10 3.11
CA GLU A 54 30.37 -24.81 2.76
C GLU A 54 30.48 -25.06 1.25
N LYS A 55 29.39 -25.50 0.62
CA LYS A 55 29.32 -25.70 -0.84
C LYS A 55 29.58 -24.40 -1.59
N VAL A 56 29.01 -23.28 -1.14
CA VAL A 56 29.17 -22.01 -1.84
C VAL A 56 30.52 -21.32 -1.56
N LYS A 57 31.26 -21.66 -0.50
CA LYS A 57 32.59 -21.07 -0.22
C LYS A 57 33.55 -21.16 -1.40
N THR A 58 33.49 -22.24 -2.16
CA THR A 58 34.36 -22.47 -3.33
C THR A 58 34.07 -21.51 -4.50
N ARG A 59 32.83 -21.01 -4.59
CA ARG A 59 32.38 -20.15 -5.69
C ARG A 59 32.13 -18.70 -5.27
N TYR A 60 31.87 -18.45 -3.99
CA TYR A 60 31.60 -17.11 -3.48
C TYR A 60 32.91 -16.39 -3.22
N LYS A 61 32.99 -15.15 -3.67
CA LYS A 61 34.11 -14.23 -3.43
C LYS A 61 34.19 -13.83 -1.97
N LYS A 62 33.03 -13.76 -1.30
CA LYS A 62 32.93 -13.22 0.06
C LYS A 62 31.70 -13.76 0.78
N ILE A 63 31.91 -14.22 2.01
CA ILE A 63 30.87 -14.66 2.95
C ILE A 63 31.20 -14.03 4.30
N GLU A 64 30.40 -13.06 4.74
CA GLU A 64 30.65 -12.34 6.00
C GLU A 64 29.44 -12.34 6.93
N PHE A 65 29.67 -12.63 8.20
CA PHE A 65 28.67 -12.58 9.26
C PHE A 65 28.99 -11.44 10.24
N TYR A 66 28.02 -10.57 10.52
CA TYR A 66 28.11 -9.51 11.54
C TYR A 66 27.04 -9.75 12.61
N LEU A 67 27.46 -10.37 13.70
CA LEU A 67 26.56 -10.94 14.71
C LEU A 67 26.55 -10.11 16.00
N GLY A 68 25.37 -9.96 16.59
CA GLY A 68 25.22 -9.44 17.95
C GLY A 68 25.35 -10.53 19.00
N ILE A 69 25.61 -10.13 20.23
CA ILE A 69 25.56 -11.00 21.42
C ILE A 69 24.74 -10.37 22.56
N ASP A 70 24.02 -9.28 22.28
CA ASP A 70 23.12 -8.66 23.24
C ASP A 70 22.02 -9.65 23.65
N ASP A 71 21.49 -9.49 24.86
CA ASP A 71 20.44 -10.33 25.45
C ASP A 71 20.72 -11.85 25.43
N LYS A 72 21.98 -12.25 25.18
CA LYS A 72 22.44 -13.64 25.15
C LYS A 72 21.74 -14.50 24.09
N GLY A 73 21.19 -13.89 23.03
CA GLY A 73 20.48 -14.61 21.96
C GLY A 73 21.37 -15.33 20.95
N THR A 74 22.70 -15.17 21.03
CA THR A 74 23.66 -15.88 20.16
C THR A 74 24.34 -17.01 20.93
N SER A 75 24.23 -18.24 20.42
CA SER A 75 24.75 -19.42 21.11
C SER A 75 26.25 -19.60 20.89
N ARG A 76 26.92 -20.14 21.91
CA ARG A 76 28.35 -20.50 21.85
C ARG A 76 28.62 -21.48 20.72
N GLU A 77 27.73 -22.45 20.54
CA GLU A 77 27.86 -23.52 19.55
C GLU A 77 27.79 -22.96 18.12
N ALA A 78 26.94 -21.97 17.85
CA ALA A 78 26.88 -21.32 16.55
C ALA A 78 28.20 -20.61 16.19
N LEU A 79 28.81 -19.93 17.17
CA LEU A 79 30.09 -19.25 16.96
C LEU A 79 31.23 -20.25 16.72
N LEU A 80 31.25 -21.36 17.47
CA LEU A 80 32.21 -22.43 17.24
C LEU A 80 32.06 -23.04 15.85
N GLU A 81 30.83 -23.28 15.40
CA GLU A 81 30.57 -23.84 14.08
C GLU A 81 31.05 -22.91 12.96
N LEU A 82 30.77 -21.60 13.05
CA LEU A 82 31.27 -20.61 12.09
C LEU A 82 32.80 -20.52 12.08
N LEU A 83 33.44 -20.61 13.25
CA LEU A 83 34.90 -20.61 13.37
C LEU A 83 35.52 -21.89 12.78
N ASN A 84 34.97 -23.05 13.10
CA ASN A 84 35.41 -24.36 12.62
C ASN A 84 35.28 -24.47 11.10
N LYS A 85 34.19 -23.95 10.55
CA LYS A 85 33.97 -23.85 9.10
C LYS A 85 34.76 -22.71 8.47
N ASN A 86 35.61 -21.99 9.20
CA ASN A 86 36.42 -20.88 8.70
C ASN A 86 35.59 -19.88 7.87
N ILE A 87 34.44 -19.46 8.42
CA ILE A 87 33.56 -18.44 7.85
C ILE A 87 33.92 -17.09 8.47
N GLU A 88 34.06 -16.06 7.62
CA GLU A 88 34.48 -14.75 8.08
C GLU A 88 33.41 -14.09 8.96
N THR A 89 33.63 -14.10 10.28
CA THR A 89 32.62 -13.71 11.26
C THR A 89 33.15 -12.60 12.15
N TYR A 90 32.27 -11.64 12.46
CA TYR A 90 32.55 -10.48 13.29
C TYR A 90 31.47 -10.33 14.35
N ILE A 91 31.90 -10.16 15.60
CA ILE A 91 31.03 -9.97 16.76
C ILE A 91 30.96 -8.48 17.10
N TYR A 92 29.75 -7.96 17.20
CA TYR A 92 29.48 -6.63 17.72
C TYR A 92 28.93 -6.72 19.13
N TYR A 93 29.49 -5.91 20.04
CA TYR A 93 28.97 -5.77 21.38
C TYR A 93 29.20 -4.36 21.92
N ASN A 94 28.16 -3.74 22.46
CA ASN A 94 28.27 -2.43 23.10
C ASN A 94 28.11 -2.59 24.63
N PRO A 95 29.19 -2.47 25.43
CA PRO A 95 29.13 -2.75 26.86
C PRO A 95 28.36 -1.70 27.66
N THR A 96 28.02 -0.54 27.08
CA THR A 96 27.34 0.53 27.82
C THR A 96 25.85 0.26 27.98
N LYS A 97 25.43 0.00 29.22
CA LYS A 97 24.01 -0.15 29.56
C LYS A 97 23.27 1.19 29.68
N ARG A 98 23.97 2.33 29.65
CA ARG A 98 23.38 3.66 29.86
C ARG A 98 22.35 4.04 28.79
N THR A 99 22.61 3.67 27.54
CA THR A 99 21.74 4.02 26.42
C THR A 99 20.67 2.97 26.14
N ARG A 100 20.75 1.78 26.77
CA ARG A 100 19.90 0.61 26.49
C ARG A 100 19.82 0.25 25.00
N ALA A 101 20.83 0.65 24.22
CA ALA A 101 20.87 0.42 22.79
C ALA A 101 21.49 -0.94 22.49
N ILE A 102 20.71 -1.84 21.89
CA ILE A 102 21.13 -3.18 21.48
C ILE A 102 21.41 -3.25 19.97
N TYR A 103 22.28 -4.15 19.56
CA TYR A 103 22.47 -4.50 18.16
C TYR A 103 21.35 -5.41 17.70
N HIS A 104 20.36 -4.83 17.01
CA HIS A 104 19.14 -5.55 16.61
C HIS A 104 18.83 -5.66 15.11
N PRO A 105 19.77 -5.50 14.15
CA PRO A 105 19.44 -5.69 12.73
C PRO A 105 19.08 -7.15 12.42
N LYS A 106 18.26 -7.36 11.39
CA LYS A 106 18.10 -8.65 10.71
C LYS A 106 18.07 -8.40 9.20
N LEU A 107 19.26 -8.43 8.61
CA LEU A 107 19.50 -8.08 7.21
C LEU A 107 20.35 -9.19 6.56
N TYR A 108 19.86 -9.71 5.44
CA TYR A 108 20.56 -10.71 4.63
C TYR A 108 20.76 -10.18 3.22
N MET A 109 21.98 -10.18 2.73
CA MET A 109 22.34 -9.59 1.44
C MET A 109 23.07 -10.62 0.59
N PHE A 110 22.55 -10.84 -0.61
CA PHE A 110 23.20 -11.59 -1.67
C PHE A 110 23.53 -10.64 -2.82
N ARG A 111 24.77 -10.65 -3.28
CA ARG A 111 25.22 -9.86 -4.43
C ARG A 111 25.85 -10.78 -5.47
N GLY A 112 25.85 -10.33 -6.71
CA GLY A 112 26.55 -10.98 -7.79
C GLY A 112 26.56 -10.16 -9.07
N ALA A 113 27.25 -10.66 -10.09
CA ALA A 113 27.46 -9.91 -11.33
C ALA A 113 26.15 -9.59 -12.08
N LYS A 114 25.12 -10.43 -11.93
CA LYS A 114 23.85 -10.31 -12.68
C LYS A 114 22.65 -9.97 -11.80
N ALA A 115 22.64 -10.40 -10.54
CA ALA A 115 21.51 -10.24 -9.65
C ALA A 115 21.95 -9.97 -8.21
N ASN A 116 21.06 -9.33 -7.46
CA ASN A 116 21.18 -9.05 -6.04
C ASN A 116 19.85 -9.36 -5.36
N ARG A 117 19.93 -9.79 -4.10
CA ARG A 117 18.80 -9.96 -3.20
C ARG A 117 19.10 -9.30 -1.86
N VAL A 118 18.15 -8.56 -1.34
CA VAL A 118 18.18 -8.03 0.03
C VAL A 118 16.94 -8.51 0.76
N ILE A 119 17.10 -9.15 1.91
CA ILE A 119 16.02 -9.53 2.81
C ILE A 119 16.19 -8.73 4.10
N LEU A 120 15.16 -7.97 4.47
CA LEU A 120 15.17 -7.12 5.66
C LEU A 120 13.86 -7.30 6.42
N GLY A 121 13.94 -7.51 7.73
CA GLY A 121 12.74 -7.70 8.56
C GLY A 121 13.03 -8.05 10.01
N SER A 122 12.19 -8.91 10.57
CA SER A 122 12.23 -9.29 11.98
C SER A 122 12.91 -10.65 12.26
N SER A 123 13.11 -11.49 11.24
CA SER A 123 13.65 -12.85 11.37
C SER A 123 15.13 -12.90 11.74
N ASN A 124 15.45 -13.37 12.96
CA ASN A 124 16.81 -13.69 13.38
C ASN A 124 17.30 -15.02 12.78
N LEU A 125 18.60 -15.30 12.92
CA LEU A 125 19.24 -16.53 12.45
C LEU A 125 19.11 -17.66 13.50
N THR A 126 17.88 -17.84 13.98
CA THR A 126 17.51 -18.90 14.91
C THR A 126 16.46 -19.78 14.24
N ARG A 127 16.34 -21.04 14.64
CA ARG A 127 15.34 -21.92 14.04
C ARG A 127 13.92 -21.34 14.14
N PRO A 128 13.47 -20.83 15.32
CA PRO A 128 12.17 -20.19 15.40
C PRO A 128 12.09 -18.93 14.53
N GLY A 129 13.11 -18.06 14.54
CA GLY A 129 13.12 -16.83 13.73
C GLY A 129 13.06 -17.07 12.22
N LEU A 130 13.52 -18.23 11.73
CA LEU A 130 13.51 -18.58 10.32
C LEU A 130 12.26 -19.32 9.86
N PHE A 131 11.55 -20.01 10.75
CA PHE A 131 10.47 -20.94 10.38
C PHE A 131 9.20 -20.94 11.24
N ASN A 132 9.28 -20.58 12.52
CA ASN A 132 8.18 -20.81 13.47
C ASN A 132 7.58 -19.52 14.04
N ASN A 133 8.41 -18.52 14.34
CA ASN A 133 7.97 -17.26 14.93
C ASN A 133 7.02 -16.52 14.00
N ILE A 134 6.11 -15.74 14.59
CA ILE A 134 5.34 -14.75 13.82
C ILE A 134 6.29 -13.64 13.37
N GLU A 135 6.72 -13.72 12.11
CA GLU A 135 7.75 -12.83 11.55
C GLU A 135 7.25 -12.12 10.29
N ALA A 136 7.81 -10.94 10.03
CA ALA A 136 7.53 -10.13 8.85
C ALA A 136 8.83 -9.62 8.25
N SER A 137 9.13 -10.05 7.02
CA SER A 137 10.30 -9.62 6.26
C SER A 137 9.95 -9.24 4.82
N LEU A 138 10.80 -8.43 4.20
CA LEU A 138 10.67 -8.02 2.80
C LEU A 138 11.88 -8.52 2.02
N ALA A 139 11.65 -9.37 1.02
CA ALA A 139 12.64 -9.74 0.02
C ALA A 139 12.59 -8.77 -1.17
N MET A 140 13.76 -8.31 -1.58
CA MET A 140 13.96 -7.35 -2.67
C MET A 140 14.96 -7.91 -3.67
N ASP A 141 14.47 -8.32 -4.84
CA ASP A 141 15.28 -8.90 -5.92
C ASP A 141 15.50 -7.90 -7.05
N PHE A 142 16.74 -7.73 -7.50
CA PHE A 142 17.03 -6.82 -8.61
C PHE A 142 18.31 -7.20 -9.36
N VAL A 143 18.31 -6.91 -10.67
CA VAL A 143 19.49 -7.07 -11.51
C VAL A 143 20.57 -6.05 -11.14
N THR A 144 21.83 -6.44 -11.28
CA THR A 144 22.97 -5.54 -11.12
C THR A 144 22.86 -4.39 -12.13
N GLY A 145 23.12 -3.15 -11.69
CA GLY A 145 22.87 -1.94 -12.47
C GLY A 145 21.46 -1.35 -12.32
N ASN A 146 20.53 -1.99 -11.59
CA ASN A 146 19.23 -1.38 -11.31
C ASN A 146 19.35 -0.14 -10.41
N PHE A 147 18.95 1.04 -10.88
CA PHE A 147 19.09 2.31 -10.15
C PHE A 147 18.57 2.28 -8.70
N GLN A 148 17.34 1.79 -8.48
CA GLN A 148 16.76 1.72 -7.12
C GLN A 148 17.49 0.70 -6.23
N GLY A 149 17.96 -0.40 -6.83
CA GLY A 149 18.77 -1.41 -6.15
C GLY A 149 20.13 -0.92 -5.74
N THR A 150 20.84 -0.26 -6.66
CA THR A 150 22.14 0.37 -6.37
C THR A 150 21.98 1.42 -5.27
N LYS A 151 20.92 2.24 -5.32
CA LYS A 151 20.63 3.20 -4.27
C LYS A 151 20.40 2.53 -2.91
N LEU A 152 19.59 1.48 -2.86
CA LEU A 152 19.35 0.71 -1.63
C LEU A 152 20.65 0.14 -1.06
N LEU A 153 21.46 -0.53 -1.89
CA LEU A 153 22.75 -1.08 -1.48
C LEU A 153 23.68 0.02 -0.95
N LYS A 154 23.74 1.17 -1.61
CA LYS A 154 24.55 2.30 -1.18
C LYS A 154 24.09 2.85 0.18
N GLN A 155 22.79 2.96 0.40
CA GLN A 155 22.24 3.39 1.71
C GLN A 155 22.60 2.41 2.84
N ILE A 156 22.56 1.11 2.55
CA ILE A 156 22.99 0.08 3.50
C ILE A 156 24.50 0.17 3.76
N GLU A 157 25.30 0.31 2.70
CA GLU A 157 26.75 0.48 2.78
C GLU A 157 27.15 1.71 3.58
N ASP A 158 26.48 2.84 3.37
CA ASP A 158 26.76 4.09 4.07
C ASP A 158 26.39 3.97 5.56
N TYR A 159 25.26 3.33 5.88
CA TYR A 159 24.83 3.13 7.27
C TYR A 159 25.76 2.18 8.04
N PHE A 160 26.16 1.08 7.42
CA PHE A 160 27.08 0.09 7.99
C PHE A 160 28.54 0.32 7.56
N ALA A 161 28.91 1.54 7.16
CA ALA A 161 30.24 1.84 6.63
C ALA A 161 31.36 1.43 7.59
N SER A 162 31.16 1.63 8.90
CA SER A 162 32.15 1.24 9.91
C SER A 162 32.29 -0.27 10.11
N PHE A 163 31.24 -1.03 9.78
CA PHE A 163 31.26 -2.49 9.81
C PHE A 163 31.98 -3.02 8.57
N PHE A 164 31.65 -2.53 7.37
CA PHE A 164 32.32 -2.94 6.14
C PHE A 164 33.80 -2.54 6.13
N GLY A 165 34.13 -1.35 6.64
CA GLY A 165 35.49 -0.86 6.80
C GLY A 165 36.27 -1.48 7.96
N LYS A 166 35.63 -2.36 8.76
CA LYS A 166 36.22 -3.04 9.92
C LYS A 166 36.85 -2.09 10.97
N ASN A 167 36.42 -0.83 11.00
CA ASN A 167 36.99 0.22 11.87
C ASN A 167 36.05 0.63 13.00
N ASN A 168 34.98 -0.14 13.24
CA ASN A 168 34.09 0.06 14.36
C ASN A 168 34.76 -0.42 15.67
N GLN A 169 34.86 0.47 16.65
CA GLN A 169 35.50 0.21 17.95
C GLN A 169 34.87 -0.95 18.75
N ASN A 170 33.59 -1.25 18.50
CA ASN A 170 32.81 -2.28 19.18
C ASN A 170 32.71 -3.59 18.37
N LEU A 171 33.40 -3.68 17.24
CA LEU A 171 33.42 -4.86 16.38
C LEU A 171 34.74 -5.62 16.59
N ARG A 172 34.67 -6.94 16.73
CA ARG A 172 35.83 -7.83 16.85
C ARG A 172 35.68 -8.99 15.87
N LYS A 173 36.77 -9.40 15.22
CA LYS A 173 36.79 -10.61 14.41
C LYS A 173 36.67 -11.82 15.33
N LEU A 174 35.93 -12.84 14.91
CA LEU A 174 35.76 -14.07 15.67
C LEU A 174 37.06 -14.89 15.66
N ASP A 175 37.48 -15.30 16.84
CA ASP A 175 38.56 -16.26 17.07
C ASP A 175 38.28 -17.05 18.36
N ALA A 176 39.10 -18.08 18.61
CA ALA A 176 38.93 -18.95 19.78
C ALA A 176 39.11 -18.20 21.12
N GLU A 177 39.98 -17.19 21.17
CA GLU A 177 40.22 -16.39 22.38
C GLU A 177 38.99 -15.53 22.73
N LEU A 178 38.37 -14.93 21.73
CA LEU A 178 37.15 -14.15 21.88
C LEU A 178 35.99 -15.03 22.33
N ILE A 179 35.78 -16.21 21.72
CA ILE A 179 34.71 -17.14 22.14
C ILE A 179 34.89 -17.53 23.61
N LYS A 180 36.13 -17.85 24.01
CA LYS A 180 36.46 -18.15 25.41
C LYS A 180 36.14 -16.95 26.32
N TYR A 181 36.63 -15.76 25.99
CA TYR A 181 36.36 -14.54 26.75
C TYR A 181 34.87 -14.26 26.94
N LEU A 182 34.08 -14.41 25.87
CA LEU A 182 32.62 -14.18 25.91
C LEU A 182 31.90 -15.23 26.75
N THR A 183 32.35 -16.49 26.70
CA THR A 183 31.80 -17.60 27.49
C THR A 183 32.11 -17.41 28.98
N ASP A 184 33.37 -17.12 29.32
CA ASP A 184 33.84 -16.96 30.70
C ASP A 184 33.13 -15.81 31.43
N ARG A 185 32.65 -14.81 30.67
CA ARG A 185 31.90 -13.65 31.19
C ARG A 185 30.38 -13.80 31.05
N GLU A 186 29.90 -14.97 30.64
CA GLU A 186 28.48 -15.27 30.41
C GLU A 186 27.79 -14.26 29.47
N LEU A 187 28.54 -13.70 28.50
CA LEU A 187 28.01 -12.83 27.45
C LEU A 187 27.37 -13.62 26.31
N ILE A 188 27.78 -14.88 26.14
CA ILE A 188 27.14 -15.88 25.28
C ILE A 188 26.85 -17.12 26.13
N LEU A 189 25.80 -17.87 25.76
CA LEU A 189 25.38 -19.06 26.50
C LEU A 189 25.37 -20.29 25.59
N PRO A 190 25.46 -21.51 26.16
CA PRO A 190 25.09 -22.73 25.47
C PRO A 190 23.63 -22.65 25.03
N GLU A 191 23.33 -23.12 23.83
CA GLU A 191 21.97 -23.06 23.26
C GLU A 191 20.89 -23.68 24.16
N LYS A 192 21.20 -24.82 24.80
CA LYS A 192 20.31 -25.47 25.77
C LYS A 192 19.94 -24.55 26.94
N ARG A 193 20.85 -23.69 27.37
CA ARG A 193 20.60 -22.71 28.46
C ARG A 193 19.80 -21.51 27.96
N ILE A 194 19.95 -21.11 26.71
CA ILE A 194 19.12 -20.06 26.08
C ILE A 194 17.65 -20.49 26.10
N TYR A 195 17.35 -21.70 25.61
CA TYR A 195 15.97 -22.22 25.60
C TYR A 195 15.44 -22.53 27.00
N LYS A 196 16.27 -23.06 27.92
CA LYS A 196 15.84 -23.29 29.31
C LYS A 196 15.47 -21.99 30.04
N ASP A 197 16.24 -20.92 29.86
CA ASP A 197 15.92 -19.60 30.43
C ASP A 197 14.64 -19.00 29.81
N GLU A 198 14.29 -19.36 28.56
CA GLU A 198 13.02 -19.00 27.91
C GLU A 198 11.86 -19.83 28.47
N GLU A 199 12.00 -21.15 28.58
CA GLU A 199 11.00 -22.06 29.17
C GLU A 199 10.72 -21.74 30.65
N GLU A 200 11.74 -21.37 31.43
CA GLU A 200 11.55 -20.97 32.84
C GLU A 200 10.79 -19.64 32.97
N LYS A 201 10.88 -18.74 31.98
CA LYS A 201 10.05 -17.52 31.91
C LYS A 201 8.63 -17.82 31.43
N GLU A 202 8.47 -18.84 30.58
CA GLU A 202 7.17 -19.30 30.05
C GLU A 202 6.28 -19.95 31.13
N LYS A 203 6.89 -20.53 32.19
CA LYS A 203 6.18 -21.12 33.36
C LYS A 203 5.37 -20.12 34.22
N THR A 204 5.28 -18.86 33.82
CA THR A 204 4.39 -17.88 34.44
C THR A 204 3.24 -17.56 33.48
N ASN A 205 2.17 -18.37 33.53
CA ASN A 205 0.96 -18.02 32.81
C ASN A 205 0.48 -16.64 33.28
N VAL A 206 0.21 -15.75 32.32
CA VAL A 206 -0.40 -14.45 32.63
C VAL A 206 -1.83 -14.75 33.01
N THR A 207 -2.13 -14.70 34.30
CA THR A 207 -3.48 -14.92 34.80
C THR A 207 -4.23 -13.61 34.95
N ASP A 208 -5.56 -13.65 34.79
CA ASP A 208 -6.42 -12.55 35.21
C ASP A 208 -6.49 -12.47 36.75
N ASP A 209 -7.18 -11.44 37.27
CA ASP A 209 -7.38 -11.25 38.72
C ASP A 209 -8.12 -12.43 39.40
N GLN A 210 -8.62 -13.39 38.63
CA GLN A 210 -9.35 -14.58 39.07
C GLN A 210 -8.51 -15.86 38.94
N GLY A 211 -7.27 -15.77 38.45
CA GLY A 211 -6.39 -16.91 38.27
C GLY A 211 -6.61 -17.70 36.97
N ASN A 212 -7.43 -17.21 36.04
CA ASN A 212 -7.61 -17.84 34.72
C ASN A 212 -6.51 -17.40 33.76
N ASP A 213 -6.02 -18.31 32.93
CA ASP A 213 -5.05 -17.98 31.87
C ASP A 213 -5.64 -16.95 30.90
N LEU A 214 -5.01 -15.77 30.83
CA LEU A 214 -5.43 -14.67 29.96
C LEU A 214 -5.12 -14.96 28.49
N PHE A 215 -4.15 -15.83 28.22
CA PHE A 215 -3.71 -16.25 26.90
C PHE A 215 -3.47 -17.76 26.88
N THR A 216 -3.95 -18.44 25.84
CA THR A 216 -3.70 -19.87 25.62
C THR A 216 -2.36 -20.06 24.90
N ALA A 217 -1.48 -20.89 25.43
CA ALA A 217 -0.25 -21.28 24.75
C ALA A 217 -0.59 -22.01 23.43
N ILE A 218 0.08 -21.62 22.35
CA ILE A 218 0.04 -22.32 21.07
C ILE A 218 1.39 -23.00 20.92
N GLU A 219 1.44 -24.31 21.13
CA GLU A 219 2.67 -25.10 20.95
C GLU A 219 2.98 -25.21 19.45
N ALA A 220 4.05 -24.54 19.01
CA ALA A 220 4.64 -24.83 17.72
C ALA A 220 5.25 -26.24 17.76
N SER A 221 5.18 -26.98 16.65
CA SER A 221 5.75 -28.33 16.54
C SER A 221 7.20 -28.35 17.07
N SER A 222 7.40 -29.02 18.21
CA SER A 222 8.71 -29.17 18.82
C SER A 222 9.62 -29.98 17.91
N VAL A 223 10.87 -29.53 17.82
CA VAL A 223 11.94 -30.33 17.23
C VAL A 223 12.54 -31.12 18.38
N ASP A 224 12.63 -32.42 18.19
CA ASP A 224 13.24 -33.33 19.14
C ASP A 224 14.71 -32.93 19.33
N LEU A 225 15.03 -32.33 20.48
CA LEU A 225 16.36 -31.79 20.82
C LEU A 225 17.25 -32.85 21.50
N GLU A 226 16.79 -34.10 21.61
CA GLU A 226 17.55 -35.19 22.22
C GLU A 226 18.71 -35.71 21.34
N GLU A 227 18.81 -35.32 20.07
CA GLU A 227 19.93 -35.70 19.17
C GLU A 227 21.16 -34.77 19.23
N LEU A 228 21.20 -33.75 20.10
CA LEU A 228 22.33 -32.81 20.21
C LEU A 228 23.40 -33.18 21.26
N ASP A 229 23.21 -34.26 22.01
CA ASP A 229 24.16 -34.72 23.05
C ASP A 229 25.26 -35.67 22.51
N THR A 230 25.34 -35.90 21.18
CA THR A 230 26.42 -36.70 20.57
C THR A 230 27.04 -35.98 19.37
N VAL A 231 27.75 -34.88 19.62
CA VAL A 231 28.78 -34.39 18.68
C VAL A 231 30.12 -34.48 19.40
N ASP A 232 30.57 -35.72 19.56
CA ASP A 232 31.99 -35.98 19.72
C ASP A 232 32.62 -36.07 18.33
N SER A 233 33.88 -35.67 18.25
CA SER A 233 34.65 -35.55 17.02
C SER A 233 34.66 -36.82 16.18
N GLU A 234 34.06 -36.80 14.99
CA GLU A 234 34.57 -37.45 13.76
C GLU A 234 33.56 -37.34 12.60
N THR A 235 34.07 -36.87 11.46
CA THR A 235 33.45 -36.82 10.14
C THR A 235 32.91 -38.17 9.66
N GLU A 236 31.77 -38.22 8.97
CA GLU A 236 31.65 -38.67 7.56
C GLU A 236 30.19 -38.72 7.01
N ILE A 237 29.98 -38.03 5.87
CA ILE A 237 29.27 -38.49 4.66
C ILE A 237 27.76 -38.89 4.76
N LYS A 238 26.83 -38.13 4.13
CA LYS A 238 26.32 -38.32 2.73
C LYS A 238 25.05 -37.48 2.41
N ASP A 239 24.87 -37.28 1.10
CA ASP A 239 23.93 -36.42 0.35
C ASP A 239 22.42 -36.47 0.69
N TYR A 240 21.76 -35.30 0.60
CA TYR A 240 20.29 -35.12 0.71
C TYR A 240 19.64 -34.64 -0.59
N GLN A 241 18.52 -35.28 -0.98
CA GLN A 241 17.69 -35.00 -2.17
C GLN A 241 16.27 -34.48 -1.78
N PRO A 242 15.55 -33.76 -2.66
CA PRO A 242 14.28 -33.08 -2.31
C PRO A 242 13.08 -34.05 -2.13
N ARG A 243 12.27 -33.83 -1.09
CA ARG A 243 11.14 -34.69 -0.67
C ARG A 243 9.86 -34.46 -1.50
N TYR A 244 9.30 -35.54 -2.06
CA TYR A 244 7.93 -35.63 -2.61
C TYR A 244 6.94 -36.11 -1.53
N ILE A 245 5.62 -35.91 -1.72
CA ILE A 245 4.60 -36.63 -0.92
C ILE A 245 4.73 -38.12 -1.24
N ALA A 246 5.33 -38.88 -0.31
CA ALA A 246 5.52 -40.32 -0.47
C ALA A 246 4.20 -41.07 -0.25
N LEU A 247 3.87 -41.96 -1.19
CA LEU A 247 2.83 -42.98 -1.03
C LEU A 247 3.43 -44.12 -0.19
N THR A 248 3.52 -43.91 1.12
CA THR A 248 4.11 -44.86 2.06
C THR A 248 3.19 -46.04 2.32
N GLU A 249 3.72 -47.15 2.82
CA GLU A 249 2.90 -48.28 3.28
C GLU A 249 1.86 -47.83 4.32
N HIS A 250 2.24 -46.89 5.19
CA HIS A 250 1.32 -46.28 6.16
C HIS A 250 0.14 -45.56 5.49
N TYR A 251 0.35 -44.89 4.34
CA TYR A 251 -0.74 -44.28 3.59
C TYR A 251 -1.74 -45.32 3.10
N PHE A 252 -1.27 -46.44 2.53
CA PHE A 252 -2.15 -47.51 2.04
C PHE A 252 -2.87 -48.22 3.18
N ALA A 253 -2.20 -48.45 4.31
CA ALA A 253 -2.79 -49.09 5.49
C ALA A 253 -3.92 -48.25 6.10
N MET A 254 -3.75 -46.92 6.18
CA MET A 254 -4.74 -46.03 6.79
C MET A 254 -5.88 -45.61 5.84
N TRP A 255 -5.69 -45.75 4.53
CA TRP A 255 -6.64 -45.22 3.54
C TRP A 255 -8.06 -45.82 3.65
N PRO A 256 -8.26 -47.15 3.79
CA PRO A 256 -9.59 -47.74 3.92
C PRO A 256 -10.37 -47.25 5.15
N GLU A 257 -9.67 -47.10 6.29
CA GLU A 257 -10.27 -46.64 7.54
C GLU A 257 -10.76 -45.19 7.44
N ILE A 258 -9.93 -44.30 6.88
CA ILE A 258 -10.28 -42.88 6.75
C ILE A 258 -11.34 -42.67 5.65
N PHE A 259 -11.32 -43.50 4.60
CA PHE A 259 -12.38 -43.52 3.58
C PHE A 259 -13.74 -43.93 4.18
N GLN A 260 -13.76 -44.89 5.10
CA GLN A 260 -14.98 -45.25 5.84
C GLN A 260 -15.50 -44.08 6.70
N LYS A 261 -14.60 -43.38 7.41
CA LYS A 261 -14.94 -42.15 8.16
C LYS A 261 -15.51 -41.05 7.25
N PHE A 262 -15.04 -40.94 5.99
CA PHE A 262 -15.60 -40.00 5.02
C PHE A 262 -17.05 -40.35 4.63
N LYS A 263 -17.38 -41.63 4.44
CA LYS A 263 -18.77 -42.06 4.14
C LYS A 263 -19.72 -41.74 5.30
N GLU A 264 -19.28 -41.97 6.53
CA GLU A 264 -20.04 -41.63 7.73
C GLU A 264 -20.27 -40.12 7.85
N PHE A 265 -19.24 -39.33 7.58
CA PHE A 265 -19.35 -37.87 7.50
C PHE A 265 -20.37 -37.42 6.43
N LYS A 266 -20.30 -37.97 5.21
CA LYS A 266 -21.23 -37.64 4.11
C LYS A 266 -22.67 -37.92 4.53
N SER A 267 -22.92 -39.08 5.14
CA SER A 267 -24.25 -39.47 5.61
C SER A 267 -24.77 -38.56 6.72
N LYS A 268 -23.94 -38.27 7.74
CA LYS A 268 -24.34 -37.48 8.91
C LYS A 268 -24.63 -36.01 8.58
N TYR A 269 -23.82 -35.39 7.74
CA TYR A 269 -23.90 -33.95 7.47
C TYR A 269 -24.51 -33.60 6.11
N ASN A 270 -24.87 -34.63 5.32
CA ASN A 270 -25.38 -34.50 3.96
C ASN A 270 -24.52 -33.55 3.10
N THR A 271 -23.20 -33.71 3.19
CA THR A 271 -22.23 -32.92 2.44
C THR A 271 -20.97 -33.73 2.15
N VAL A 272 -20.35 -33.47 0.99
CA VAL A 272 -19.08 -34.10 0.57
C VAL A 272 -17.87 -33.22 0.85
N ILE A 273 -18.06 -32.09 1.57
CA ILE A 273 -17.00 -31.13 1.89
C ILE A 273 -16.69 -31.25 3.37
N VAL A 274 -15.49 -31.71 3.69
CA VAL A 274 -15.00 -31.80 5.07
C VAL A 274 -14.47 -30.42 5.50
N PRO A 275 -15.03 -29.78 6.54
CA PRO A 275 -14.50 -28.53 7.08
C PRO A 275 -13.11 -28.69 7.71
N ARG A 276 -12.31 -27.63 7.70
CA ARG A 276 -10.97 -27.62 8.34
C ARG A 276 -11.04 -27.81 9.86
N ASP A 277 -12.10 -27.31 10.45
CA ASP A 277 -12.47 -27.35 11.88
C ASP A 277 -13.31 -28.57 12.25
N PHE A 278 -13.37 -29.59 11.39
CA PHE A 278 -14.10 -30.82 11.70
C PHE A 278 -13.43 -31.59 12.84
N GLU A 279 -14.23 -32.14 13.77
CA GLU A 279 -13.81 -32.83 15.00
C GLU A 279 -12.76 -33.94 14.78
N ASN A 280 -12.65 -34.46 13.55
CA ASN A 280 -11.63 -35.43 13.16
C ASN A 280 -10.59 -34.79 12.21
N PRO A 281 -9.43 -34.33 12.73
CA PRO A 281 -8.38 -33.68 11.93
C PRO A 281 -7.79 -34.59 10.84
N THR A 282 -7.74 -35.90 11.11
CA THR A 282 -7.23 -36.92 10.19
C THR A 282 -8.08 -37.03 8.92
N LEU A 283 -9.40 -36.86 9.05
CA LEU A 283 -10.32 -36.89 7.91
C LEU A 283 -10.12 -35.68 6.98
N TYR A 284 -9.93 -34.48 7.53
CA TYR A 284 -9.67 -33.29 6.73
C TYR A 284 -8.31 -33.36 6.02
N GLY A 285 -7.26 -33.81 6.73
CA GLY A 285 -5.94 -34.02 6.13
C GLY A 285 -5.98 -35.03 4.99
N TRP A 286 -6.70 -36.14 5.15
CA TRP A 286 -6.92 -37.12 4.09
C TRP A 286 -7.74 -36.54 2.92
N TYR A 287 -8.81 -35.81 3.18
CA TYR A 287 -9.64 -35.13 2.15
C TYR A 287 -8.80 -34.20 1.26
N VAL A 288 -7.94 -33.38 1.86
CA VAL A 288 -7.02 -32.49 1.12
C VAL A 288 -5.96 -33.29 0.35
N LYS A 289 -5.42 -34.34 0.96
CA LYS A 289 -4.41 -35.22 0.32
C LYS A 289 -4.95 -35.90 -0.94
N GLN A 290 -6.21 -36.35 -0.97
CA GLN A 290 -6.82 -36.93 -2.18
C GLN A 290 -6.92 -35.90 -3.32
N LYS A 291 -7.30 -34.66 -3.00
CA LYS A 291 -7.37 -33.56 -3.98
C LYS A 291 -5.99 -33.15 -4.50
N ALA A 292 -4.95 -33.23 -3.66
CA ALA A 292 -3.56 -32.98 -4.08
C ALA A 292 -3.07 -34.08 -5.03
N LEU A 293 -3.23 -35.34 -4.66
CA LEU A 293 -2.84 -36.49 -5.50
C LEU A 293 -3.59 -36.52 -6.84
N TYR A 294 -4.87 -36.15 -6.86
CA TYR A 294 -5.65 -36.05 -8.10
C TYR A 294 -5.15 -34.93 -9.03
N ARG A 295 -4.82 -33.74 -8.48
CA ARG A 295 -4.23 -32.63 -9.26
C ARG A 295 -2.84 -32.95 -9.81
N GLU A 296 -2.08 -33.75 -9.08
CA GLU A 296 -0.74 -34.20 -9.47
C GLU A 296 -0.76 -35.43 -10.39
N GLU A 297 -1.93 -35.98 -10.74
CA GLU A 297 -2.08 -37.22 -11.52
C GLU A 297 -1.38 -38.43 -10.88
N ARG A 298 -1.27 -38.44 -9.55
CA ARG A 298 -0.56 -39.45 -8.74
C ARG A 298 -1.46 -40.21 -7.79
N ILE A 299 -2.78 -40.05 -7.92
CA ILE A 299 -3.74 -40.81 -7.12
C ILE A 299 -3.79 -42.27 -7.61
N PRO A 300 -3.71 -43.27 -6.72
CA PRO A 300 -3.90 -44.67 -7.11
C PRO A 300 -5.28 -44.87 -7.75
N GLU A 301 -5.34 -45.66 -8.82
CA GLU A 301 -6.55 -45.89 -9.62
C GLU A 301 -7.71 -46.44 -8.76
N GLU A 302 -7.44 -47.43 -7.92
CA GLU A 302 -8.42 -48.01 -6.99
C GLU A 302 -9.01 -46.97 -6.00
N HIS A 303 -8.19 -46.01 -5.55
CA HIS A 303 -8.65 -44.95 -4.65
C HIS A 303 -9.52 -43.93 -5.40
N LEU A 304 -9.18 -43.64 -6.65
CA LEU A 304 -9.95 -42.74 -7.50
C LEU A 304 -11.34 -43.32 -7.80
N GLU A 305 -11.43 -44.61 -8.14
CA GLU A 305 -12.72 -45.29 -8.38
C GLU A 305 -13.64 -45.21 -7.17
N LYS A 306 -13.12 -45.54 -5.98
CA LYS A 306 -13.85 -45.46 -4.71
C LYS A 306 -14.31 -44.04 -4.37
N LEU A 307 -13.52 -43.02 -4.69
CA LEU A 307 -13.90 -41.62 -4.49
C LEU A 307 -15.01 -41.17 -5.46
N ILE A 308 -14.99 -41.64 -6.71
CA ILE A 308 -16.04 -41.37 -7.69
C ILE A 308 -17.37 -42.00 -7.25
N GLU A 309 -17.35 -43.24 -6.74
CA GLU A 309 -18.55 -43.96 -6.26
C GLU A 309 -19.30 -43.19 -5.15
N VAL A 310 -18.59 -42.41 -4.34
CA VAL A 310 -19.17 -41.62 -3.25
C VAL A 310 -19.41 -40.15 -3.60
N ASP A 311 -19.45 -39.80 -4.88
CA ASP A 311 -19.60 -38.42 -5.39
C ASP A 311 -18.59 -37.43 -4.78
N PHE A 312 -17.35 -37.88 -4.57
CA PHE A 312 -16.33 -37.02 -3.98
C PHE A 312 -16.05 -35.81 -4.89
N PHE A 313 -16.18 -34.60 -4.35
CA PHE A 313 -16.00 -33.38 -5.14
C PHE A 313 -14.53 -32.93 -5.17
N PHE A 314 -13.87 -33.13 -6.31
CA PHE A 314 -12.48 -32.72 -6.54
C PHE A 314 -12.31 -31.21 -6.83
N GLY A 315 -13.41 -30.50 -7.12
CA GLY A 315 -13.40 -29.06 -7.40
C GLY A 315 -13.31 -28.16 -6.16
N ASP A 316 -13.65 -26.88 -6.33
CA ASP A 316 -13.63 -25.88 -5.25
C ASP A 316 -14.88 -25.99 -4.34
N GLY A 317 -14.73 -26.66 -3.20
CA GLY A 317 -15.81 -26.85 -2.22
C GLY A 317 -16.33 -25.54 -1.61
N HIS A 318 -15.58 -24.44 -1.68
CA HIS A 318 -16.07 -23.16 -1.20
C HIS A 318 -17.25 -22.64 -2.04
N LYS A 319 -17.29 -22.90 -3.36
CA LYS A 319 -18.39 -22.50 -4.23
C LYS A 319 -19.72 -23.10 -3.78
N ILE A 320 -19.75 -24.41 -3.53
CA ILE A 320 -20.93 -25.14 -3.05
C ILE A 320 -21.40 -24.60 -1.69
N ARG A 321 -20.47 -24.36 -0.76
CA ARG A 321 -20.79 -23.79 0.56
C ARG A 321 -21.37 -22.37 0.44
N PHE A 322 -20.80 -21.53 -0.42
CA PHE A 322 -21.28 -20.16 -0.63
C PHE A 322 -22.67 -20.12 -1.27
N ASP A 323 -22.98 -21.02 -2.20
CA ASP A 323 -24.31 -21.14 -2.79
C ASP A 323 -25.35 -21.52 -1.73
N LYS A 324 -25.05 -22.49 -0.87
CA LYS A 324 -25.95 -22.89 0.23
C LYS A 324 -26.21 -21.75 1.22
N ILE A 325 -25.19 -20.95 1.54
CA ILE A 325 -25.34 -19.78 2.42
C ILE A 325 -26.18 -18.68 1.74
N TRP A 326 -25.97 -18.47 0.43
CA TRP A 326 -26.73 -17.50 -0.33
C TRP A 326 -28.22 -17.85 -0.36
N GLU A 327 -28.56 -19.12 -0.57
CA GLU A 327 -29.95 -19.61 -0.52
C GLU A 327 -30.59 -19.37 0.86
N GLY A 328 -29.86 -19.62 1.95
CA GLY A 328 -30.36 -19.34 3.30
C GLY A 328 -30.76 -17.88 3.48
N TYR A 329 -29.91 -16.93 3.08
CA TYR A 329 -30.25 -15.50 3.17
C TYR A 329 -31.33 -15.05 2.17
N TYR A 330 -31.48 -15.76 1.05
CA TYR A 330 -32.57 -15.51 0.12
C TYR A 330 -33.92 -15.90 0.73
N GLU A 331 -34.02 -17.04 1.41
CA GLU A 331 -35.25 -17.43 2.11
C GLU A 331 -35.58 -16.46 3.27
N ASP A 332 -34.58 -16.01 4.04
CA ASP A 332 -34.78 -14.97 5.08
C ASP A 332 -35.36 -13.67 4.47
N LEU A 333 -34.83 -13.25 3.32
CA LEU A 333 -35.31 -12.07 2.59
C LEU A 333 -36.72 -12.26 2.04
N LYS A 334 -37.03 -13.45 1.53
CA LYS A 334 -38.35 -13.80 1.01
C LYS A 334 -39.40 -13.80 2.12
N GLN A 335 -39.07 -14.33 3.30
CA GLN A 335 -39.93 -14.23 4.47
C GLN A 335 -40.17 -12.76 4.85
N TYR A 336 -39.12 -11.94 4.91
CA TYR A 336 -39.25 -10.52 5.18
C TYR A 336 -40.17 -9.81 4.18
N PHE A 337 -40.04 -10.14 2.89
CA PHE A 337 -40.89 -9.60 1.83
C PHE A 337 -42.36 -9.99 2.02
N GLN A 338 -42.64 -11.25 2.38
CA GLN A 338 -44.00 -11.72 2.65
C GLN A 338 -44.63 -10.98 3.84
N GLU A 339 -43.86 -10.67 4.87
CA GLU A 339 -44.34 -9.99 6.08
C GLU A 339 -44.51 -8.47 5.88
N ASN A 340 -43.67 -7.82 5.07
CA ASN A 340 -43.59 -6.36 4.98
C ASN A 340 -44.04 -5.79 3.62
N GLY A 341 -44.30 -6.64 2.63
CA GLY A 341 -44.70 -6.25 1.27
C GLY A 341 -43.60 -5.60 0.42
N HIS A 342 -42.36 -5.51 0.93
CA HIS A 342 -41.22 -4.94 0.22
C HIS A 342 -39.89 -5.60 0.63
N SER A 343 -38.88 -5.55 -0.26
CA SER A 343 -37.55 -6.13 0.00
C SER A 343 -36.53 -5.12 0.54
N ASP A 344 -36.98 -3.90 0.86
CA ASP A 344 -36.13 -2.81 1.33
C ASP A 344 -35.84 -2.88 2.83
N ILE A 345 -34.74 -3.54 3.18
CA ILE A 345 -34.31 -3.70 4.57
C ILE A 345 -33.33 -2.58 4.96
N PRO A 346 -33.62 -1.75 5.98
CA PRO A 346 -32.67 -0.75 6.44
C PRO A 346 -31.41 -1.40 7.01
N ARG A 347 -30.24 -0.82 6.69
CA ARG A 347 -28.95 -1.38 7.12
C ARG A 347 -28.81 -1.33 8.64
N ARG A 348 -28.66 -2.50 9.27
CA ARG A 348 -28.38 -2.59 10.71
C ARG A 348 -26.88 -2.54 10.98
N LYS A 349 -26.50 -1.91 12.09
CA LYS A 349 -25.10 -1.79 12.55
C LYS A 349 -24.77 -2.74 13.69
N ASP A 350 -25.76 -3.06 14.52
CA ASP A 350 -25.63 -4.02 15.61
C ASP A 350 -25.64 -5.44 15.05
N ARG A 351 -24.66 -6.25 15.47
CA ARG A 351 -24.52 -7.65 15.04
C ARG A 351 -25.54 -8.58 15.68
N ASN A 352 -26.15 -8.15 16.79
CA ASN A 352 -27.15 -8.92 17.53
C ASN A 352 -28.58 -8.72 16.99
N ASP A 353 -28.78 -7.76 16.08
CA ASP A 353 -30.08 -7.53 15.44
C ASP A 353 -30.40 -8.71 14.50
N ALA A 354 -31.60 -9.27 14.62
CA ALA A 354 -32.08 -10.38 13.78
C ALA A 354 -31.98 -10.06 12.28
N LEU A 355 -32.14 -8.80 11.88
CA LEU A 355 -32.07 -8.34 10.50
C LEU A 355 -30.65 -7.93 10.06
N TYR A 356 -29.62 -8.06 10.91
CA TYR A 356 -28.25 -7.68 10.58
C TYR A 356 -27.71 -8.42 9.37
N LYS A 357 -27.87 -9.75 9.35
CA LYS A 357 -27.32 -10.59 8.28
C LYS A 357 -28.04 -10.35 6.96
N VAL A 358 -29.38 -10.37 6.96
CA VAL A 358 -30.21 -10.16 5.75
C VAL A 358 -30.09 -8.73 5.21
N SER A 359 -29.98 -7.70 6.07
CA SER A 359 -29.78 -6.31 5.60
C SER A 359 -28.43 -6.08 4.93
N ASN A 360 -27.38 -6.78 5.37
CA ASN A 360 -26.08 -6.79 4.68
C ASN A 360 -26.15 -7.58 3.36
N PHE A 361 -26.84 -8.72 3.35
CA PHE A 361 -27.07 -9.51 2.14
C PHE A 361 -27.75 -8.68 1.03
N VAL A 362 -28.85 -7.98 1.35
CA VAL A 362 -29.57 -7.07 0.43
C VAL A 362 -28.64 -6.00 -0.16
N ALA A 363 -27.83 -5.36 0.70
CA ALA A 363 -26.88 -4.34 0.26
C ALA A 363 -25.80 -4.90 -0.68
N MET A 364 -25.34 -6.13 -0.42
CA MET A 364 -24.34 -6.80 -1.26
C MET A 364 -24.90 -7.15 -2.65
N GLN A 365 -26.14 -7.65 -2.75
CA GLN A 365 -26.73 -7.98 -4.05
C GLN A 365 -26.81 -6.74 -4.97
N ARG A 366 -27.27 -5.61 -4.42
CA ARG A 366 -27.31 -4.31 -5.12
C ARG A 366 -25.93 -3.87 -5.58
N HIS A 367 -24.91 -4.02 -4.72
CA HIS A 367 -23.54 -3.67 -5.06
C HIS A 367 -22.98 -4.54 -6.19
N PHE A 368 -23.17 -5.85 -6.11
CA PHE A 368 -22.67 -6.79 -7.12
C PHE A 368 -23.34 -6.61 -8.47
N LYS A 369 -24.66 -6.40 -8.52
CA LYS A 369 -25.38 -6.10 -9.76
C LYS A 369 -24.88 -4.80 -10.41
N LYS A 370 -24.69 -3.74 -9.61
CA LYS A 370 -24.16 -2.45 -10.08
C LYS A 370 -22.74 -2.54 -10.65
N LYS A 371 -21.92 -3.45 -10.13
CA LYS A 371 -20.52 -3.62 -10.55
C LYS A 371 -20.32 -4.67 -11.66
N GLY A 372 -21.38 -5.37 -12.07
CA GLY A 372 -21.26 -6.49 -13.01
C GLY A 372 -20.40 -7.62 -12.44
N ASP A 373 -20.52 -7.88 -11.13
CA ASP A 373 -19.69 -8.88 -10.46
C ASP A 373 -20.13 -10.31 -10.84
N GLN A 374 -19.15 -11.16 -11.17
CA GLN A 374 -19.37 -12.56 -11.57
C GLN A 374 -20.11 -13.42 -10.53
N ARG A 375 -20.21 -12.96 -9.28
CA ARG A 375 -21.02 -13.61 -8.24
C ARG A 375 -22.53 -13.45 -8.46
N MET A 376 -22.97 -12.49 -9.27
CA MET A 376 -24.38 -12.39 -9.69
C MET A 376 -24.63 -13.26 -10.92
N THR A 377 -24.86 -14.55 -10.67
CA THR A 377 -25.26 -15.49 -11.72
C THR A 377 -26.68 -15.20 -12.21
N GLU A 378 -27.01 -15.65 -13.41
CA GLU A 378 -28.37 -15.54 -13.97
C GLU A 378 -29.42 -16.15 -13.04
N TYR A 379 -29.09 -17.29 -12.42
CA TYR A 379 -29.92 -17.94 -11.41
C TYR A 379 -30.25 -17.02 -10.22
N ARG A 380 -29.24 -16.35 -9.64
CA ARG A 380 -29.42 -15.45 -8.49
C ARG A 380 -30.22 -14.20 -8.84
N ILE A 381 -30.03 -13.68 -10.05
CA ILE A 381 -30.80 -12.55 -10.57
C ILE A 381 -32.28 -12.95 -10.68
N LYS A 382 -32.55 -14.08 -11.32
CA LYS A 382 -33.92 -14.60 -11.50
C LYS A 382 -34.64 -14.82 -10.18
N LYS A 383 -33.98 -15.43 -9.19
CA LYS A 383 -34.54 -15.62 -7.83
C LYS A 383 -34.92 -14.30 -7.15
N LEU A 384 -34.05 -13.30 -7.22
CA LEU A 384 -34.35 -11.98 -6.64
C LEU A 384 -35.50 -11.28 -7.38
N GLU A 385 -35.60 -11.45 -8.70
CA GLU A 385 -36.71 -10.93 -9.50
C GLU A 385 -38.05 -11.60 -9.16
N GLU A 386 -38.06 -12.90 -8.80
CA GLU A 386 -39.27 -13.64 -8.36
C GLU A 386 -39.93 -13.03 -7.11
N ILE A 387 -39.16 -12.39 -6.23
CA ILE A 387 -39.67 -11.70 -5.02
C ILE A 387 -39.81 -10.19 -5.21
N ASN A 388 -39.81 -9.72 -6.45
CA ASN A 388 -39.87 -8.29 -6.81
C ASN A 388 -38.80 -7.46 -6.07
N PHE A 389 -37.56 -7.97 -6.03
CA PHE A 389 -36.47 -7.34 -5.29
C PHE A 389 -36.16 -5.94 -5.80
N SER A 390 -36.20 -4.97 -4.89
CA SER A 390 -35.84 -3.58 -5.16
C SER A 390 -34.32 -3.45 -5.36
N TRP A 391 -33.89 -3.27 -6.62
CA TRP A 391 -32.48 -3.07 -6.97
C TRP A 391 -31.96 -1.68 -6.62
N GLU A 392 -32.86 -0.70 -6.50
CA GLU A 392 -32.55 0.70 -6.19
C GLU A 392 -33.01 1.07 -4.78
N VAL A 393 -32.10 1.57 -3.96
CA VAL A 393 -32.48 2.10 -2.64
C VAL A 393 -33.04 3.50 -2.87
N GLY A 394 -34.33 3.72 -2.57
CA GLY A 394 -34.85 5.08 -2.45
C GLY A 394 -33.96 5.93 -1.54
N PRO A 395 -33.77 7.23 -1.78
CA PRO A 395 -32.89 8.05 -0.97
C PRO A 395 -33.27 7.92 0.51
N ARG A 396 -32.29 7.58 1.37
CA ARG A 396 -32.44 7.21 2.79
C ARG A 396 -33.18 8.20 3.71
N ASN A 397 -33.81 9.26 3.19
CA ASN A 397 -34.60 10.26 3.92
C ASN A 397 -35.80 10.79 3.11
N ALA A 398 -36.22 10.15 2.01
CA ALA A 398 -37.29 10.69 1.14
C ALA A 398 -38.70 10.62 1.75
N GLY A 399 -38.87 9.99 2.92
CA GLY A 399 -40.14 9.94 3.63
C GLY A 399 -41.26 9.29 2.81
N LEU A 400 -40.97 8.15 2.20
CA LEU A 400 -41.87 7.39 1.33
C LEU A 400 -42.44 6.14 2.01
N THR A 401 -42.41 6.07 3.34
CA THR A 401 -43.15 5.07 4.12
C THR A 401 -44.06 5.79 5.11
N ILE A 402 -45.24 5.22 5.38
CA ILE A 402 -46.35 5.79 6.17
C ILE A 402 -45.91 6.36 7.54
N LYS A 403 -44.78 5.90 8.10
CA LYS A 403 -44.21 6.38 9.37
C LYS A 403 -43.43 7.72 9.26
N HIS A 404 -43.21 8.25 8.05
CA HIS A 404 -42.40 9.45 7.80
C HIS A 404 -43.20 10.70 7.42
N ASP A 405 -44.51 10.62 7.22
CA ASP A 405 -45.33 11.81 6.89
C ASP A 405 -45.42 12.78 8.08
N ASP A 406 -45.61 12.29 9.30
CA ASP A 406 -45.66 13.12 10.52
C ASP A 406 -44.38 13.95 10.70
N GLN A 407 -43.21 13.33 10.47
CA GLN A 407 -41.94 14.03 10.59
C GLN A 407 -41.73 15.09 9.49
N TRP A 408 -42.29 14.86 8.29
CA TRP A 408 -42.23 15.84 7.21
C TRP A 408 -43.13 17.04 7.55
N LEU A 409 -44.34 16.79 8.04
CA LEU A 409 -45.28 17.83 8.51
C LEU A 409 -44.72 18.64 9.68
N ASP A 410 -44.04 18.00 10.64
CA ASP A 410 -43.35 18.70 11.73
C ASP A 410 -42.27 19.67 11.23
N ASN A 411 -41.53 19.28 10.19
CA ASN A 411 -40.50 20.14 9.62
C ASN A 411 -41.11 21.25 8.76
N LEU A 412 -42.23 20.97 8.09
CA LEU A 412 -43.03 22.00 7.42
C LEU A 412 -43.53 23.03 8.44
N ALA A 413 -44.10 22.62 9.57
CA ALA A 413 -44.56 23.54 10.62
C ALA A 413 -43.41 24.42 11.17
N LYS A 414 -42.24 23.83 11.42
CA LYS A 414 -41.03 24.58 11.82
C LYS A 414 -40.58 25.56 10.73
N TYR A 415 -40.73 25.18 9.46
CA TYR A 415 -40.42 26.04 8.33
C TYR A 415 -41.41 27.21 8.23
N SER A 416 -42.71 26.97 8.36
CA SER A 416 -43.76 28.00 8.40
C SER A 416 -43.51 29.00 9.54
N GLU A 417 -43.19 28.51 10.75
CA GLU A 417 -42.89 29.36 11.90
C GLU A 417 -41.63 30.22 11.65
N PHE A 418 -40.59 29.63 11.05
CA PHE A 418 -39.38 30.34 10.69
C PHE A 418 -39.65 31.45 9.66
N LYS A 419 -40.42 31.13 8.61
CA LYS A 419 -40.80 32.10 7.57
C LYS A 419 -41.60 33.25 8.15
N ARG A 420 -42.56 32.97 9.03
CA ARG A 420 -43.33 34.00 9.74
C ARG A 420 -42.45 34.88 10.63
N LYS A 421 -41.44 34.31 11.30
CA LYS A 421 -40.60 35.04 12.25
C LYS A 421 -39.53 35.89 11.57
N TYR A 422 -38.91 35.41 10.50
CA TYR A 422 -37.72 36.03 9.92
C TYR A 422 -37.91 36.55 8.50
N ASP A 423 -39.04 36.27 7.85
CA ASP A 423 -39.38 36.66 6.48
C ASP A 423 -38.24 36.36 5.46
N ARG A 424 -37.58 35.22 5.66
CA ARG A 424 -36.48 34.76 4.81
C ARG A 424 -36.31 33.25 4.89
N GLU A 425 -35.43 32.73 4.06
CA GLU A 425 -35.07 31.32 4.04
C GLU A 425 -34.04 30.98 5.13
N PRO A 426 -34.14 29.77 5.75
CA PRO A 426 -33.20 29.32 6.76
C PRO A 426 -31.82 29.02 6.16
N LYS A 427 -30.75 29.45 6.83
CA LYS A 427 -29.38 29.35 6.31
C LYS A 427 -28.79 27.95 6.51
N GLN A 428 -28.15 27.41 5.47
CA GLN A 428 -27.41 26.14 5.55
C GLN A 428 -25.96 26.32 6.05
N LYS A 429 -25.71 27.19 7.04
CA LYS A 429 -24.36 27.38 7.61
C LYS A 429 -24.11 26.33 8.69
N ARG A 430 -23.03 25.54 8.55
CA ARG A 430 -22.62 24.55 9.57
C ARG A 430 -22.51 25.22 10.95
N ASN A 431 -23.01 24.54 11.99
CA ASN A 431 -23.05 25.01 13.38
C ASN A 431 -24.02 26.17 13.68
N SER A 432 -24.98 26.44 12.79
CA SER A 432 -26.12 27.33 13.13
C SER A 432 -27.31 26.52 13.62
N GLU A 433 -28.13 27.12 14.48
CA GLU A 433 -29.42 26.56 14.90
C GLU A 433 -30.36 26.34 13.70
N GLU A 434 -30.20 27.14 12.64
CA GLU A 434 -30.96 27.06 11.38
C GLU A 434 -30.50 25.90 10.47
N TYR A 435 -29.33 25.31 10.70
CA TYR A 435 -28.69 24.39 9.74
C TYR A 435 -29.58 23.21 9.38
N LYS A 436 -30.27 22.62 10.37
CA LYS A 436 -31.14 21.46 10.15
C LYS A 436 -32.31 21.80 9.24
N LEU A 437 -32.98 22.93 9.51
CA LEU A 437 -34.12 23.41 8.75
C LEU A 437 -33.71 23.89 7.35
N GLY A 438 -32.58 24.61 7.24
CA GLY A 438 -31.99 25.04 5.98
C GLY A 438 -31.59 23.86 5.08
N LYS A 439 -31.04 22.80 5.68
CA LYS A 439 -30.76 21.55 4.95
C LYS A 439 -32.05 20.87 4.48
N TRP A 440 -33.03 20.67 5.38
CA TRP A 440 -34.30 20.03 5.05
C TRP A 440 -35.01 20.73 3.89
N ARG A 441 -35.09 22.05 3.93
CA ARG A 441 -35.65 22.88 2.86
C ARG A 441 -34.90 22.69 1.55
N ASN A 442 -33.56 22.73 1.57
CA ASN A 442 -32.75 22.51 0.37
C ASN A 442 -33.00 21.11 -0.24
N ASP A 443 -33.17 20.09 0.62
CA ASP A 443 -33.50 18.75 0.17
C ASP A 443 -34.86 18.73 -0.58
N GLN A 444 -35.86 19.53 -0.15
CA GLN A 444 -37.15 19.63 -0.86
C GLN A 444 -36.97 20.17 -2.30
N ALA A 445 -36.14 21.21 -2.47
CA ALA A 445 -35.86 21.77 -3.79
C ALA A 445 -35.17 20.76 -4.73
N VAL A 446 -34.27 19.92 -4.17
CA VAL A 446 -33.64 18.83 -4.91
C VAL A 446 -34.67 17.76 -5.29
N TYR A 447 -35.55 17.36 -4.37
CA TYR A 447 -36.58 16.35 -4.63
C TYR A 447 -37.60 16.78 -5.69
N ARG A 448 -38.02 18.05 -5.66
CA ARG A 448 -38.87 18.62 -6.71
C ARG A 448 -38.18 18.55 -8.08
N LYS A 449 -36.90 18.94 -8.16
CA LYS A 449 -36.12 18.87 -9.40
C LYS A 449 -35.94 17.44 -9.94
N GLN A 450 -35.89 16.46 -9.05
CA GLN A 450 -35.78 15.04 -9.40
C GLN A 450 -37.13 14.38 -9.73
N GLY A 451 -38.26 15.08 -9.54
CA GLY A 451 -39.59 14.54 -9.80
C GLY A 451 -40.08 13.53 -8.75
N VAL A 452 -39.47 13.51 -7.56
CA VAL A 452 -39.79 12.53 -6.50
C VAL A 452 -40.57 13.15 -5.33
N LEU A 453 -40.87 14.46 -5.39
CA LEU A 453 -41.71 15.14 -4.41
C LEU A 453 -43.17 15.06 -4.87
N SER A 454 -44.07 14.64 -3.98
CA SER A 454 -45.49 14.50 -4.32
C SER A 454 -46.16 15.85 -4.61
N PRO A 455 -47.21 15.89 -5.45
CA PRO A 455 -47.98 17.10 -5.73
C PRO A 455 -48.46 17.83 -4.47
N ASP A 456 -49.03 17.12 -3.50
CA ASP A 456 -49.55 17.69 -2.25
C ASP A 456 -48.46 18.40 -1.43
N ARG A 457 -47.23 17.84 -1.40
CA ARG A 457 -46.10 18.46 -0.71
C ARG A 457 -45.60 19.70 -1.44
N ILE A 458 -45.68 19.72 -2.77
CA ILE A 458 -45.36 20.91 -3.57
C ILE A 458 -46.38 22.01 -3.25
N GLU A 459 -47.68 21.69 -3.25
CA GLU A 459 -48.75 22.64 -2.93
C GLU A 459 -48.62 23.23 -1.52
N LEU A 460 -48.35 22.39 -0.51
CA LEU A 460 -48.13 22.85 0.87
C LEU A 460 -46.89 23.76 0.99
N LEU A 461 -45.81 23.46 0.30
CA LEU A 461 -44.60 24.30 0.33
C LEU A 461 -44.76 25.60 -0.48
N ASP A 462 -45.53 25.56 -1.57
CA ASP A 462 -45.90 26.74 -2.36
C ASP A 462 -46.77 27.69 -1.52
N ALA A 463 -47.69 27.17 -0.71
CA ALA A 463 -48.50 27.95 0.22
C ALA A 463 -47.65 28.68 1.29
N GLU A 464 -46.53 28.09 1.70
CA GLU A 464 -45.55 28.70 2.63
C GLU A 464 -44.56 29.65 1.93
N GLY A 465 -44.68 29.82 0.61
CA GLY A 465 -43.82 30.72 -0.16
C GLY A 465 -42.36 30.26 -0.20
N ILE A 466 -42.12 28.96 -0.39
CA ILE A 466 -40.78 28.41 -0.56
C ILE A 466 -40.10 28.97 -1.84
N ILE A 467 -38.83 29.34 -1.72
CA ILE A 467 -38.04 29.82 -2.86
C ILE A 467 -37.31 28.65 -3.54
N TRP A 468 -37.98 27.92 -4.44
CA TRP A 468 -37.39 26.70 -5.03
C TRP A 468 -35.95 26.84 -5.58
N ASP A 469 -35.59 27.99 -6.17
CA ASP A 469 -34.23 28.32 -6.59
C ASP A 469 -33.64 29.50 -5.78
N LEU A 470 -32.92 29.17 -4.69
CA LEU A 470 -32.23 30.16 -3.86
C LEU A 470 -31.09 30.87 -4.58
N ASP A 471 -30.37 30.15 -5.44
CA ASP A 471 -29.22 30.70 -6.15
C ASP A 471 -29.69 31.80 -7.11
N GLU A 472 -30.80 31.57 -7.81
CA GLU A 472 -31.42 32.55 -8.69
C GLU A 472 -31.99 33.74 -7.89
N TYR A 473 -32.71 33.48 -6.80
CA TYR A 473 -33.29 34.53 -5.96
C TYR A 473 -32.22 35.46 -5.38
N ASP A 474 -31.18 34.90 -4.75
CA ASP A 474 -30.06 35.67 -4.19
C ASP A 474 -29.29 36.45 -5.28
N PHE A 475 -29.20 35.89 -6.48
CA PHE A 475 -28.56 36.55 -7.61
C PHE A 475 -29.37 37.76 -8.10
N ASN A 476 -30.69 37.63 -8.20
CA ASN A 476 -31.59 38.71 -8.60
C ASN A 476 -31.53 39.87 -7.57
N ILE A 477 -31.54 39.58 -6.27
CA ILE A 477 -31.37 40.60 -5.21
C ILE A 477 -30.05 41.37 -5.38
N LYS A 478 -28.95 40.66 -5.69
CA LYS A 478 -27.64 41.31 -5.93
C LYS A 478 -27.66 42.18 -7.18
N ILE A 479 -28.38 41.78 -8.23
CA ILE A 479 -28.58 42.60 -9.43
C ILE A 479 -29.36 43.88 -9.12
N GLU A 480 -30.42 43.81 -8.32
CA GLU A 480 -31.17 45.00 -7.92
C GLU A 480 -30.31 46.00 -7.14
N LYS A 481 -29.49 45.49 -6.20
CA LYS A 481 -28.53 46.33 -5.46
C LYS A 481 -27.44 46.90 -6.36
N LEU A 482 -27.02 46.15 -7.37
CA LEU A 482 -26.05 46.60 -8.37
C LEU A 482 -26.63 47.70 -9.28
N LEU A 483 -27.91 47.60 -9.65
CA LEU A 483 -28.64 48.64 -10.36
C LEU A 483 -28.71 49.93 -9.54
N LYS A 484 -29.11 49.85 -8.27
CA LYS A 484 -29.12 51.01 -7.35
C LYS A 484 -27.74 51.66 -7.22
N TYR A 485 -26.68 50.86 -7.18
CA TYR A 485 -25.31 51.39 -7.19
C TYR A 485 -25.00 52.15 -8.49
N LYS A 486 -25.38 51.60 -9.66
CA LYS A 486 -25.19 52.28 -10.94
C LYS A 486 -25.99 53.58 -11.02
N GLU A 487 -27.22 53.60 -10.52
CA GLU A 487 -28.03 54.83 -10.46
C GLU A 487 -27.35 55.91 -9.61
N ALA A 488 -26.75 55.53 -8.48
CA ALA A 488 -26.09 56.46 -7.57
C ALA A 488 -24.72 56.97 -8.07
N PHE A 489 -23.93 56.12 -8.73
CA PHE A 489 -22.52 56.40 -9.07
C PHE A 489 -22.23 56.45 -10.59
N GLY A 490 -23.23 56.20 -11.43
CA GLY A 490 -23.15 56.22 -12.89
C GLY A 490 -22.36 55.07 -13.52
N ASN A 491 -21.85 54.11 -12.74
CA ASN A 491 -21.01 53.02 -13.23
C ASN A 491 -21.09 51.74 -12.35
N PHE A 492 -20.49 50.64 -12.81
CA PHE A 492 -20.42 49.36 -12.11
C PHE A 492 -19.08 49.10 -11.40
N ASN A 493 -18.26 50.14 -11.18
CA ASN A 493 -16.98 50.03 -10.51
C ASN A 493 -17.18 50.06 -8.99
N VAL A 494 -17.75 48.98 -8.46
CA VAL A 494 -18.01 48.80 -7.03
C VAL A 494 -16.70 48.51 -6.30
N PRO A 495 -16.27 49.34 -5.31
CA PRO A 495 -15.09 49.06 -4.49
C PRO A 495 -15.19 47.69 -3.81
N LEU A 496 -14.08 46.96 -3.70
CA LEU A 496 -14.07 45.59 -3.15
C LEU A 496 -14.65 45.52 -1.72
N SER A 497 -14.42 46.57 -0.91
CA SER A 497 -14.92 46.70 0.46
C SER A 497 -16.39 47.12 0.55
N TYR A 498 -17.05 47.49 -0.55
CA TYR A 498 -18.41 48.00 -0.52
C TYR A 498 -19.42 46.92 -0.14
N THR A 499 -20.18 47.17 0.93
CA THR A 499 -21.22 46.30 1.46
C THR A 499 -22.52 47.08 1.61
N ILE A 500 -23.66 46.45 1.32
CA ILE A 500 -24.99 47.05 1.43
C ILE A 500 -26.01 46.03 1.93
N ASP A 501 -26.66 46.33 3.05
CA ASP A 501 -27.53 45.45 3.85
C ASP A 501 -26.93 44.04 4.05
N GLY A 502 -25.67 43.98 4.50
CA GLY A 502 -24.96 42.73 4.76
C GLY A 502 -24.49 41.98 3.51
N ILE A 503 -24.74 42.50 2.30
CA ILE A 503 -24.28 41.92 1.04
C ILE A 503 -23.01 42.62 0.59
N SER A 504 -21.91 41.87 0.46
CA SER A 504 -20.67 42.38 -0.14
C SER A 504 -20.80 42.46 -1.67
N LEU A 505 -21.31 43.59 -2.13
CA LEU A 505 -21.53 43.86 -3.55
C LEU A 505 -20.19 44.00 -4.30
N GLY A 506 -19.16 44.54 -3.66
CA GLY A 506 -17.80 44.61 -4.20
C GLY A 506 -17.20 43.23 -4.49
N GLN A 507 -17.31 42.30 -3.54
CA GLN A 507 -16.86 40.92 -3.72
C GLN A 507 -17.68 40.17 -4.78
N PHE A 508 -18.98 40.46 -4.90
CA PHE A 508 -19.84 39.91 -5.94
C PHE A 508 -19.39 40.34 -7.34
N VAL A 509 -19.23 41.65 -7.59
CA VAL A 509 -18.76 42.19 -8.88
C VAL A 509 -17.37 41.67 -9.22
N TYR A 510 -16.45 41.63 -8.26
CA TYR A 510 -15.13 41.02 -8.43
C TYR A 510 -15.21 39.56 -8.90
N THR A 511 -16.10 38.79 -8.28
CA THR A 511 -16.28 37.37 -8.61
C THR A 511 -16.87 37.17 -10.00
N LEU A 512 -17.82 38.02 -10.41
CA LEU A 512 -18.37 38.02 -11.78
C LEU A 512 -17.29 38.26 -12.83
N LYS A 513 -16.44 39.28 -12.63
CA LYS A 513 -15.37 39.60 -13.58
C LYS A 513 -14.24 38.57 -13.58
N LYS A 514 -13.87 38.02 -12.41
CA LYS A 514 -12.73 37.09 -12.27
C LYS A 514 -13.07 35.62 -12.57
N ARG A 515 -14.19 35.13 -12.08
CA ARG A 515 -14.57 33.70 -12.14
C ARG A 515 -15.68 33.43 -13.15
N GLY A 516 -16.28 34.48 -13.69
CA GLY A 516 -17.41 34.39 -14.61
C GLY A 516 -18.71 33.91 -13.97
N THR A 517 -19.77 33.92 -14.78
CA THR A 517 -21.12 33.47 -14.38
C THR A 517 -21.72 32.47 -15.36
N LYS A 518 -22.90 31.92 -15.07
CA LYS A 518 -23.63 31.00 -15.97
C LYS A 518 -24.28 31.80 -17.12
N PRO A 519 -24.56 31.19 -18.29
CA PRO A 519 -25.14 31.89 -19.44
C PRO A 519 -26.41 32.69 -19.13
N GLU A 520 -27.32 32.13 -18.33
CA GLU A 520 -28.58 32.80 -17.98
C GLU A 520 -28.32 34.08 -17.16
N ASN A 521 -27.38 34.00 -16.23
CA ASN A 521 -26.98 35.12 -15.38
C ASN A 521 -26.20 36.19 -16.14
N LYS A 522 -25.40 35.82 -17.15
CA LYS A 522 -24.71 36.79 -18.02
C LYS A 522 -25.72 37.62 -18.81
N LYS A 523 -26.74 36.99 -19.40
CA LYS A 523 -27.84 37.70 -20.09
C LYS A 523 -28.56 38.70 -19.19
N LYS A 524 -28.81 38.33 -17.92
CA LYS A 524 -29.41 39.24 -16.93
C LYS A 524 -28.52 40.47 -16.64
N LEU A 525 -27.21 40.28 -16.56
CA LEU A 525 -26.23 41.36 -16.34
C LEU A 525 -26.08 42.27 -17.57
N GLU A 526 -26.09 41.69 -18.77
CA GLU A 526 -26.07 42.46 -20.02
C GLU A 526 -27.31 43.35 -20.15
N LYS A 527 -28.48 42.86 -19.73
CA LYS A 527 -29.74 43.63 -19.74
C LYS A 527 -29.68 44.89 -18.85
N ILE A 528 -28.93 44.86 -17.76
CA ILE A 528 -28.71 46.05 -16.90
C ILE A 528 -27.55 46.93 -17.39
N GLY A 529 -26.90 46.54 -18.49
CA GLY A 529 -25.78 47.24 -19.13
C GLY A 529 -24.40 46.88 -18.58
N MET A 530 -24.27 45.78 -17.84
CA MET A 530 -22.96 45.27 -17.37
C MET A 530 -22.46 44.20 -18.34
N THR A 531 -21.74 44.63 -19.38
CA THR A 531 -21.29 43.76 -20.49
C THR A 531 -19.87 43.21 -20.29
N ASP A 532 -19.13 43.70 -19.30
CA ASP A 532 -17.73 43.33 -19.01
C ASP A 532 -17.59 42.06 -18.16
N VAL A 533 -18.55 41.13 -18.26
CA VAL A 533 -18.62 39.89 -17.49
C VAL A 533 -18.44 38.67 -18.40
N ILE A 534 -17.53 37.79 -18.01
CA ILE A 534 -17.23 36.55 -18.75
C ILE A 534 -18.08 35.36 -18.27
N LEU A 535 -18.21 34.33 -19.09
CA LEU A 535 -18.81 33.06 -18.68
C LEU A 535 -17.84 32.26 -17.78
N ARG A 536 -18.39 31.40 -16.91
CA ARG A 536 -17.56 30.48 -16.11
C ARG A 536 -16.70 29.55 -16.98
N SER A 537 -17.19 29.15 -18.15
CA SER A 537 -16.43 28.36 -19.13
C SER A 537 -15.24 29.15 -19.68
N GLU A 538 -15.46 30.41 -20.08
CA GLU A 538 -14.42 31.33 -20.57
C GLU A 538 -13.37 31.63 -19.46
N ALA A 539 -13.83 31.78 -18.22
CA ALA A 539 -12.96 31.95 -17.05
C ALA A 539 -12.15 30.69 -16.73
N GLN A 540 -12.67 29.49 -17.00
CA GLN A 540 -11.97 28.22 -16.78
C GLN A 540 -10.92 27.94 -17.87
N GLU A 541 -11.19 28.31 -19.11
CA GLU A 541 -10.22 28.25 -20.21
C GLU A 541 -9.04 29.20 -19.98
N THR A 542 -9.30 30.40 -19.46
CA THR A 542 -8.26 31.39 -19.10
C THR A 542 -7.58 31.08 -17.75
N SER A 543 -8.28 30.47 -16.78
CA SER A 543 -7.73 30.08 -15.47
C SER A 543 -6.81 28.85 -15.52
N ASN A 544 -6.74 28.13 -16.64
CA ASN A 544 -5.93 26.92 -16.71
C ASN A 544 -4.44 27.14 -17.00
N LYS A 545 -3.96 28.38 -17.15
CA LYS A 545 -2.50 28.67 -17.21
C LYS A 545 -2.13 30.02 -16.56
N ARG A 546 -1.23 29.95 -15.57
CA ARG A 546 -0.44 31.01 -14.88
C ARG A 546 -1.01 31.63 -13.60
N SER A 547 -0.18 31.65 -12.56
CA SER A 547 -0.47 32.25 -11.25
C SER A 547 -0.12 33.72 -11.17
N HIS A 548 -0.90 34.52 -10.44
CA HIS A 548 -0.60 35.92 -10.14
C HIS A 548 0.20 36.07 -8.83
N ILE A 549 0.87 37.22 -8.67
CA ILE A 549 1.51 37.64 -7.40
C ILE A 549 0.43 38.10 -6.42
N THR A 550 0.29 37.40 -5.30
CA THR A 550 -0.56 37.81 -4.17
C THR A 550 0.24 38.64 -3.17
N ILE A 551 -0.45 39.35 -2.26
CA ILE A 551 0.20 40.06 -1.14
C ILE A 551 1.08 39.10 -0.32
N ASP A 552 0.56 37.92 0.01
CA ASP A 552 1.31 36.87 0.72
C ASP A 552 2.55 36.40 -0.07
N TRP A 553 2.48 36.36 -1.40
CA TRP A 553 3.63 35.98 -2.22
C TRP A 553 4.74 37.03 -2.10
N ARG A 554 4.41 38.33 -2.15
CA ARG A 554 5.39 39.42 -1.99
C ARG A 554 6.04 39.41 -0.61
N GLN A 555 5.25 39.17 0.45
CA GLN A 555 5.78 39.10 1.82
C GLN A 555 6.81 37.97 1.99
N ASN A 556 6.52 36.78 1.46
CA ASN A 556 7.46 35.66 1.51
C ASN A 556 8.70 35.90 0.63
N PHE A 557 8.56 36.56 -0.52
CA PHE A 557 9.68 36.95 -1.37
C PHE A 557 10.63 37.91 -0.66
N GLU A 558 10.12 38.97 -0.03
CA GLU A 558 10.92 39.91 0.74
C GLU A 558 11.60 39.25 1.95
N GLN A 559 10.92 38.30 2.60
CA GLN A 559 11.53 37.52 3.68
C GLN A 559 12.69 36.67 3.17
N LEU A 560 12.52 35.98 2.02
CA LEU A 560 13.59 35.19 1.40
C LEU A 560 14.78 36.06 0.99
N LYS A 561 14.51 37.27 0.49
CA LYS A 561 15.53 38.27 0.16
C LYS A 561 16.35 38.70 1.36
N LYS A 562 15.70 39.00 2.49
CA LYS A 562 16.38 39.31 3.76
C LYS A 562 17.25 38.16 4.26
N LEU A 563 16.79 36.91 4.12
CA LEU A 563 17.60 35.74 4.51
C LEU A 563 18.89 35.67 3.67
N LYS A 564 18.79 35.91 2.36
CA LYS A 564 19.95 35.97 1.46
C LYS A 564 20.90 37.10 1.85
N GLU A 565 20.38 38.29 2.13
CA GLU A 565 21.16 39.46 2.55
C GLU A 565 21.88 39.23 3.90
N ASN A 566 21.29 38.43 4.78
CA ASN A 566 21.88 38.01 6.06
C ASN A 566 22.90 36.85 5.93
N GLY A 567 23.28 36.46 4.72
CA GLY A 567 24.29 35.42 4.46
C GLY A 567 23.78 33.99 4.52
N ILE A 568 22.47 33.76 4.59
CA ILE A 568 21.89 32.40 4.58
C ILE A 568 21.81 31.90 3.14
N ASN A 569 22.29 30.67 2.90
CA ASN A 569 22.14 30.01 1.61
C ASN A 569 20.67 29.61 1.39
N ILE A 570 19.93 30.45 0.66
CA ILE A 570 18.50 30.25 0.38
C ILE A 570 18.17 28.96 -0.36
N ASN A 571 19.15 28.33 -1.03
CA ASN A 571 18.97 27.08 -1.76
C ASN A 571 19.05 25.82 -0.87
N GLU A 572 19.45 25.96 0.39
CA GLU A 572 19.46 24.88 1.40
C GLU A 572 18.18 24.88 2.27
N ILE A 573 17.32 25.88 2.11
CA ILE A 573 16.05 25.99 2.81
C ILE A 573 14.99 25.12 2.10
N ASP A 574 14.92 23.85 2.50
CA ASP A 574 13.91 22.91 1.98
C ASP A 574 12.61 22.92 2.80
N LYS A 575 11.61 22.13 2.38
CA LYS A 575 10.30 22.03 3.07
C LYS A 575 10.36 21.51 4.51
N TYR A 576 11.48 20.95 4.94
CA TYR A 576 11.70 20.37 6.26
C TYR A 576 12.66 21.20 7.12
N ASN A 577 13.11 22.35 6.62
CA ASN A 577 13.99 23.23 7.35
C ASN A 577 13.35 23.67 8.69
N LYS A 578 14.07 23.41 9.80
CA LYS A 578 13.56 23.65 11.17
C LYS A 578 13.57 25.13 11.57
N GLU A 579 14.49 25.91 11.01
CA GLU A 579 14.68 27.33 11.36
C GLU A 579 13.72 28.23 10.57
N HIS A 580 13.39 27.85 9.33
CA HIS A 580 12.53 28.62 8.42
C HIS A 580 11.42 27.76 7.77
N PRO A 581 10.57 27.07 8.55
CA PRO A 581 9.62 26.09 8.02
C PRO A 581 8.57 26.69 7.06
N LYS A 582 8.15 27.94 7.33
CA LYS A 582 7.18 28.65 6.46
C LYS A 582 7.77 28.99 5.09
N ILE A 583 9.02 29.48 5.07
CA ILE A 583 9.73 29.84 3.84
C ILE A 583 10.15 28.59 3.07
N GLY A 584 10.62 27.54 3.74
CA GLY A 584 10.93 26.25 3.11
C GLY A 584 9.72 25.61 2.40
N ASN A 585 8.55 25.62 3.05
CA ASN A 585 7.31 25.16 2.41
C ASN A 585 6.88 26.09 1.26
N TRP A 586 7.09 27.40 1.37
CA TRP A 586 6.78 28.36 0.31
C TRP A 586 7.68 28.15 -0.93
N ILE A 587 9.00 27.97 -0.75
CA ILE A 587 9.99 27.65 -1.80
C ILE A 587 9.58 26.35 -2.53
N PHE A 588 9.28 25.28 -1.78
CA PHE A 588 8.85 24.00 -2.35
C PHE A 588 7.61 24.16 -3.24
N ASN A 589 6.66 25.00 -2.83
CA ASN A 589 5.46 25.28 -3.61
C ASN A 589 5.76 26.13 -4.86
N GLN A 590 6.68 27.10 -4.80
CA GLN A 590 7.08 27.85 -5.99
C GLN A 590 7.80 26.95 -7.00
N GLN A 591 8.73 26.11 -6.56
CA GLN A 591 9.40 25.10 -7.40
C GLN A 591 8.41 24.11 -8.02
N LYS A 592 7.38 23.67 -7.27
CA LYS A 592 6.30 22.82 -7.80
C LYS A 592 5.50 23.53 -8.89
N ARG A 593 5.16 24.80 -8.69
CA ARG A 593 4.39 25.60 -9.65
C ARG A 593 5.21 25.93 -10.91
N TYR A 594 6.49 26.19 -10.76
CA TYR A 594 7.42 26.35 -11.88
C TYR A 594 7.46 25.08 -12.73
N ARG A 595 7.63 23.88 -12.12
CA ARG A 595 7.58 22.58 -12.84
C ARG A 595 6.27 22.35 -13.60
N ASP A 596 5.16 22.79 -13.02
CA ASP A 596 3.84 22.67 -13.64
C ASP A 596 3.59 23.75 -14.72
N SER A 597 4.55 24.62 -15.02
CA SER A 597 4.38 25.81 -15.90
C SER A 597 3.25 26.74 -15.44
N LYS A 598 3.06 26.82 -14.12
CA LYS A 598 1.98 27.56 -13.45
C LYS A 598 2.45 28.87 -12.83
N LEU A 599 3.75 29.18 -12.83
CA LEU A 599 4.28 30.46 -12.36
C LEU A 599 3.98 31.58 -13.39
N SER A 600 3.73 32.82 -12.99
CA SER A 600 3.73 33.96 -13.95
C SER A 600 5.14 34.36 -14.33
N GLU A 601 5.31 34.98 -15.50
CA GLU A 601 6.57 35.58 -15.96
C GLU A 601 7.17 36.56 -14.94
N GLU A 602 6.34 37.39 -14.26
CA GLU A 602 6.81 38.30 -13.21
C GLU A 602 7.38 37.55 -11.98
N GLN A 603 6.76 36.44 -11.59
CA GLN A 603 7.23 35.62 -10.46
C GLN A 603 8.52 34.90 -10.80
N ASP A 604 8.66 34.48 -12.05
CA ASP A 604 9.81 33.73 -12.52
C ASP A 604 11.06 34.59 -12.50
N LYS A 605 10.95 35.77 -13.11
CA LYS A 605 12.00 36.79 -13.16
C LYS A 605 12.46 37.21 -11.75
N LEU A 606 11.52 37.45 -10.84
CA LEU A 606 11.87 37.83 -9.45
C LEU A 606 12.64 36.73 -8.71
N LEU A 607 12.24 35.46 -8.87
CA LEU A 607 12.92 34.34 -8.22
C LEU A 607 14.28 34.03 -8.86
N GLU A 608 14.41 34.24 -10.18
CA GLU A 608 15.66 34.16 -10.94
C GLU A 608 16.66 35.25 -10.50
N GLU A 609 16.22 36.52 -10.43
CA GLU A 609 17.03 37.64 -9.93
C GLU A 609 17.49 37.41 -8.48
N LEU A 610 16.65 36.74 -7.68
CA LEU A 610 17.00 36.37 -6.31
C LEU A 610 18.00 35.18 -6.26
N GLY A 611 18.25 34.48 -7.37
CA GLY A 611 19.15 33.33 -7.43
C GLY A 611 18.60 32.07 -6.74
N LEU A 612 17.27 31.96 -6.63
CA LEU A 612 16.60 30.77 -6.11
C LEU A 612 16.52 29.70 -7.21
N ARG A 613 16.95 28.47 -6.93
CA ARG A 613 16.90 27.37 -7.90
C ARG A 613 15.45 26.90 -8.11
N MET A 614 14.92 27.13 -9.31
CA MET A 614 13.51 26.89 -9.67
C MET A 614 13.24 25.56 -10.37
N SER A 615 14.18 25.08 -11.20
CA SER A 615 13.95 23.95 -12.08
C SER A 615 14.52 22.63 -11.56
N LYS A 616 13.89 21.53 -11.97
CA LYS A 616 14.55 20.22 -12.06
C LYS A 616 15.29 20.05 -13.40
N GLU A 617 15.32 21.04 -14.31
CA GLU A 617 16.18 20.99 -15.49
C GLU A 617 17.66 20.91 -15.08
N ASP A 618 18.06 21.51 -13.96
CA ASP A 618 19.38 21.26 -13.35
C ASP A 618 19.60 19.77 -13.04
N THR A 619 18.52 19.03 -12.71
CA THR A 619 18.54 17.57 -12.58
C THR A 619 18.36 16.80 -13.90
N LYS A 620 17.83 17.39 -14.97
CA LYS A 620 17.78 16.75 -16.31
C LYS A 620 19.11 16.88 -17.02
N GLU A 621 19.78 18.02 -16.89
CA GLU A 621 21.14 18.24 -17.39
C GLU A 621 22.14 17.44 -16.55
N ALA A 622 22.04 17.47 -15.20
CA ALA A 622 22.83 16.57 -14.36
C ALA A 622 22.55 15.09 -14.69
N ARG A 623 21.29 14.69 -14.92
CA ARG A 623 20.98 13.33 -15.36
C ARG A 623 21.54 13.06 -16.75
N TRP A 624 21.44 13.98 -17.69
CA TRP A 624 22.00 13.80 -19.02
C TRP A 624 23.52 13.64 -18.98
N ASN A 625 24.21 14.44 -18.15
CA ASN A 625 25.65 14.33 -17.88
C ASN A 625 26.01 12.99 -17.22
N ILE A 626 25.23 12.52 -16.24
CA ILE A 626 25.43 11.18 -15.64
C ILE A 626 25.32 10.08 -16.70
N PHE A 627 24.28 10.10 -17.54
CA PHE A 627 24.14 9.09 -18.60
C PHE A 627 25.19 9.24 -19.71
N TYR A 628 25.71 10.46 -19.92
CA TYR A 628 26.82 10.74 -20.82
C TYR A 628 28.16 10.18 -20.28
N GLU A 629 28.42 10.30 -18.99
CA GLU A 629 29.56 9.65 -18.32
C GLU A 629 29.44 8.13 -18.40
N LEU A 630 28.27 7.58 -18.08
CA LEU A 630 28.01 6.12 -18.17
C LEU A 630 28.21 5.55 -19.58
N ILE A 631 27.79 6.27 -20.64
CA ILE A 631 28.03 5.81 -22.01
C ILE A 631 29.50 5.96 -22.43
N THR A 632 30.22 6.93 -21.84
CA THR A 632 31.67 7.10 -22.05
C THR A 632 32.43 5.93 -21.42
N GLU A 633 32.10 5.57 -20.18
CA GLU A 633 32.67 4.40 -19.49
C GLU A 633 32.33 3.10 -20.20
N TYR A 634 31.07 2.92 -20.61
CA TYR A 634 30.64 1.76 -21.39
C TYR A 634 31.45 1.64 -22.69
N LYS A 635 31.66 2.74 -23.42
CA LYS A 635 32.48 2.75 -24.62
C LYS A 635 33.93 2.39 -24.32
N ALA A 636 34.51 2.89 -23.23
CA ALA A 636 35.88 2.56 -22.85
C ALA A 636 36.08 1.06 -22.60
N VAL A 637 35.07 0.37 -22.05
CA VAL A 637 35.13 -1.07 -21.74
C VAL A 637 34.77 -1.94 -22.94
N TYR A 638 33.74 -1.58 -23.71
CA TYR A 638 33.14 -2.44 -24.75
C TYR A 638 33.44 -1.99 -26.19
N GLY A 639 34.10 -0.85 -26.37
CA GLY A 639 34.51 -0.32 -27.68
C GLY A 639 33.41 0.37 -28.49
N ASP A 640 32.14 0.25 -28.10
CA ASP A 640 30.99 0.87 -28.78
C ASP A 640 29.96 1.46 -27.82
N CYS A 641 28.94 2.15 -28.35
CA CYS A 641 27.82 2.71 -27.58
C CYS A 641 26.54 1.87 -27.70
N ARG A 642 26.63 0.58 -28.03
CA ARG A 642 25.48 -0.33 -28.28
C ARG A 642 25.10 -1.05 -27.00
N VAL A 643 24.44 -0.31 -26.12
CA VAL A 643 23.94 -0.84 -24.85
C VAL A 643 22.73 -1.75 -25.09
N THR A 644 22.83 -3.02 -24.69
CA THR A 644 21.71 -3.97 -24.77
C THR A 644 20.72 -3.73 -23.63
N LYS A 645 19.43 -4.01 -23.86
CA LYS A 645 18.36 -3.86 -22.83
C LYS A 645 18.61 -4.72 -21.59
N THR A 646 19.31 -5.84 -21.76
CA THR A 646 19.69 -6.78 -20.70
C THR A 646 20.90 -6.32 -19.91
N PHE A 647 21.77 -5.50 -20.49
CA PHE A 647 22.92 -4.91 -19.80
C PHE A 647 22.45 -3.81 -18.84
N ASP A 648 21.76 -2.78 -19.36
CA ASP A 648 21.17 -1.72 -18.56
C ASP A 648 19.95 -1.17 -19.29
N LYS A 649 18.76 -1.40 -18.72
CA LYS A 649 17.48 -0.98 -19.30
C LYS A 649 17.38 0.55 -19.40
N GLU A 650 17.88 1.27 -18.42
CA GLU A 650 17.79 2.74 -18.37
C GLU A 650 18.78 3.38 -19.34
N LEU A 651 20.03 2.92 -19.36
CA LEU A 651 21.04 3.40 -20.31
C LEU A 651 20.68 3.00 -21.74
N HIS A 652 20.19 1.77 -21.97
CA HIS A 652 19.63 1.34 -23.26
C HIS A 652 18.49 2.25 -23.72
N THR A 653 17.56 2.57 -22.81
CA THR A 653 16.45 3.48 -23.10
C THR A 653 16.97 4.88 -23.41
N TRP A 654 17.94 5.38 -22.64
CA TRP A 654 18.55 6.69 -22.83
C TRP A 654 19.29 6.81 -24.17
N VAL A 655 20.09 5.82 -24.57
CA VAL A 655 20.74 5.72 -25.88
C VAL A 655 19.70 5.72 -27.00
N GLY A 656 18.62 4.95 -26.84
CA GLY A 656 17.49 4.94 -27.79
C GLY A 656 16.77 6.29 -27.89
N LEU A 657 16.65 7.03 -26.78
CA LEU A 657 16.09 8.37 -26.75
C LEU A 657 17.00 9.39 -27.46
N GLN A 658 18.33 9.27 -27.35
CA GLN A 658 19.26 10.16 -28.07
C GLN A 658 19.11 9.96 -29.58
N ARG A 659 19.11 8.70 -30.05
CA ARG A 659 18.90 8.35 -31.48
C ARG A 659 17.57 8.87 -32.02
N ARG A 660 16.49 8.69 -31.25
CA ARG A 660 15.15 9.19 -31.61
C ARG A 660 15.11 10.72 -31.63
N GLY A 661 15.80 11.36 -30.69
CA GLY A 661 15.91 12.82 -30.60
C GLY A 661 16.65 13.42 -31.79
N PHE A 662 17.75 12.80 -32.19
CA PHE A 662 18.52 13.17 -33.37
C PHE A 662 17.69 13.02 -34.65
N LYS A 663 17.02 11.86 -34.84
CA LYS A 663 16.14 11.61 -36.00
C LYS A 663 14.98 12.61 -36.12
N ARG A 664 14.51 13.17 -35.00
CA ARG A 664 13.38 14.11 -34.95
C ARG A 664 13.81 15.58 -34.93
N ASN A 665 15.12 15.87 -35.04
CA ASN A 665 15.67 17.23 -34.93
C ASN A 665 15.29 17.94 -33.61
N ILE A 666 15.17 17.20 -32.51
CA ILE A 666 14.82 17.75 -31.18
C ILE A 666 15.98 17.66 -30.17
N LEU A 667 17.12 17.10 -30.56
CA LEU A 667 18.31 17.03 -29.72
C LEU A 667 19.13 18.33 -29.88
N THR A 668 19.57 18.92 -28.78
CA THR A 668 20.36 20.17 -28.78
C THR A 668 21.74 19.97 -29.43
N GLN A 669 22.26 21.01 -30.09
CA GLN A 669 23.55 20.96 -30.79
C GLN A 669 24.73 20.55 -29.89
N GLU A 670 24.76 21.00 -28.63
CA GLU A 670 25.81 20.65 -27.67
C GLU A 670 25.90 19.14 -27.40
N ARG A 671 24.73 18.48 -27.26
CA ARG A 671 24.63 17.04 -27.01
C ARG A 671 25.06 16.23 -28.23
N ILE A 672 24.76 16.73 -29.43
CA ILE A 672 25.22 16.13 -30.68
C ILE A 672 26.75 16.18 -30.76
N ILE A 673 27.36 17.32 -30.44
CA ILE A 673 28.83 17.47 -30.42
C ILE A 673 29.47 16.49 -29.42
N LYS A 674 28.97 16.45 -28.18
CA LYS A 674 29.45 15.53 -27.13
C LYS A 674 29.34 14.06 -27.56
N LEU A 675 28.21 13.64 -28.10
CA LEU A 675 28.02 12.25 -28.56
C LEU A 675 28.85 11.92 -29.81
N ASN A 676 29.04 12.88 -30.72
CA ASN A 676 29.92 12.70 -31.88
C ASN A 676 31.39 12.53 -31.47
N ALA A 677 31.85 13.21 -30.41
CA ALA A 677 33.20 13.00 -29.85
C ALA A 677 33.39 11.55 -29.37
N LEU A 678 32.31 10.91 -28.91
CA LEU A 678 32.29 9.48 -28.57
C LEU A 678 32.08 8.56 -29.79
N GLN A 679 32.15 9.04 -31.03
CA GLN A 679 31.80 8.28 -32.25
C GLN A 679 30.47 7.53 -32.08
N PHE A 680 29.46 8.20 -31.49
CA PHE A 680 28.19 7.60 -31.15
C PHE A 680 27.43 7.14 -32.39
N ASP A 681 27.03 5.86 -32.41
CA ASP A 681 26.30 5.27 -33.53
C ASP A 681 24.83 5.72 -33.52
N TRP A 682 24.52 6.70 -34.39
CA TRP A 682 23.18 7.25 -34.57
C TRP A 682 22.22 6.32 -35.33
N THR A 683 22.76 5.37 -36.11
CA THR A 683 22.01 4.52 -37.04
C THR A 683 22.37 3.05 -36.85
N VAL A 684 21.54 2.31 -36.11
CA VAL A 684 21.73 0.86 -35.95
C VAL A 684 20.98 0.14 -37.06
N GLU A 685 21.71 -0.45 -38.01
CA GLU A 685 21.11 -1.34 -39.01
C GLU A 685 20.58 -2.60 -38.31
N THR A 686 19.26 -2.83 -38.41
CA THR A 686 18.62 -4.06 -37.91
C THR A 686 18.80 -5.17 -38.93
N THR A 687 20.01 -5.72 -39.08
CA THR A 687 20.19 -6.98 -39.82
C THR A 687 21.42 -7.77 -39.36
N ALA A 688 21.20 -9.08 -39.28
CA ALA A 688 22.14 -10.20 -39.13
C ALA A 688 22.47 -10.68 -37.70
N LYS A 689 21.81 -11.79 -37.34
CA LYS A 689 22.35 -12.84 -36.47
C LYS A 689 23.80 -13.13 -36.88
N LYS A 690 24.79 -12.77 -36.07
CA LYS A 690 26.11 -13.41 -36.12
C LYS A 690 26.17 -14.49 -35.05
N LYS A 691 26.23 -15.73 -35.55
CA LYS A 691 26.58 -16.96 -34.83
C LYS A 691 27.96 -16.82 -34.17
N ASN A 692 28.12 -17.56 -33.08
CA ASN A 692 29.33 -17.80 -32.28
C ASN A 692 30.67 -17.84 -33.04
N ALA A 693 31.70 -17.33 -32.38
CA ALA A 693 33.08 -17.84 -32.23
C ALA A 693 33.84 -16.79 -31.38
N LEU A 694 34.62 -17.09 -30.34
CA LEU A 694 35.18 -18.30 -29.75
C LEU A 694 35.28 -18.05 -28.23
#